data_AF-A0A1A0UF16-F1
#
_entry.id   AF-A0A1A0UF16-F1
#
_cell.length_a   1.000
_cell.length_b   1.000
_cell.length_c   1.000
_cell.angle_alpha   90.00
_cell.angle_beta   90.00
_cell.angle_gamma   90.00
#
_symmetry.space_group_name_H-M   'P 1'
#
loop_
_entity.id
_entity.type
_entity.pdbx_description
1 polymer ?
#
loop_
_entity_poly.entity_id
_entity_poly.type
_entity_poly.pdbx_seq_one_letter_code
_entity_poly.pdbx_strand_id
1 'polypeptide(L)'
;MTESENTEQPESGSEDVSPGTQPPDTQGGGPTTGRIQATQALFRPDFDDDDDDFPHISLGTPDSEPQDRVTIGTRVLPPVRHLGGGLVEIPRVRDIDPLEALMTSPVVPEAKRFCWNCGKPVGRSSKEGKGTSEGWCPACGSAYSFLPQLNPGEIVAHQYEVKGCIAHGGLGWVYLAVDHNVNDRPVVLKGLVHSGDAEAQAIAMAERQFLAEVVHPQIVQIFNFVEHKDRNGNPVGYIVMEYIGGQPLKHGKDKKLPVAEAIAYLLEILPALTYLHSIGLVYNDLKPENIMLTEEQLKLIDLGAVSRVNSFGYLYGTPGFQAPEIVRTGPTIVSDIYTVGRTLAALTVNLPTRNGRYVDGLPEDDPVLTTYDSFRRLLRRATDPDPRRRFGSTEEMSAQLMGVLREVVAQDTGIPRPGLSTVFSPSRSTFGVDLLVAHTDVYLDGQVHSERLTAREIVTALQVPLVDPADVAASVLQATVLSQPVQTLDSLRAARHGTLDADGVEVSESIELPLMEVRALLDLGDVAKATRKLDDLADRAGWQWRLVWYKAVADLLTGDYDSATTHFTEVLDTFPGELAPKLALAATAELAGDVDVQKYYQTVWKTNDGVISAAFGLARWLSTEGDRAAAVRTLDEVPPTSRHFTTARLTSAVTLLSGRTKSEISEEDIRDAARRVEALPPTEPRVLQIRALVLGCAMDWLDDNEASTNHILGFPFTEHGLRLGVEAALRNLARVAPTQRHRYALVDMANRVRPTSTF
;
A
#
# COMPACT_ATOMS: atom_id res chain seq x y z
N MET A 1 -67.02 -21.66 -12.90
CA MET A 1 -67.93 -22.58 -13.60
C MET A 1 -67.22 -23.92 -13.59
N THR A 2 -67.55 -24.75 -12.59
CA THR A 2 -68.46 -25.91 -12.71
C THR A 2 -67.79 -27.01 -13.53
N GLU A 3 -67.05 -27.92 -12.90
CA GLU A 3 -67.54 -29.10 -12.13
C GLU A 3 -67.93 -30.30 -13.01
N SER A 4 -67.36 -31.45 -12.62
CA SER A 4 -67.96 -32.79 -12.66
C SER A 4 -68.19 -33.48 -14.01
N GLU A 5 -67.41 -34.53 -14.24
CA GLU A 5 -67.96 -35.85 -14.60
C GLU A 5 -67.07 -36.97 -14.04
N ASN A 6 -67.66 -38.13 -13.76
CA ASN A 6 -67.12 -39.15 -12.85
C ASN A 6 -67.52 -40.57 -13.33
N THR A 7 -66.90 -41.62 -12.77
CA THR A 7 -67.22 -43.07 -12.95
C THR A 7 -67.00 -43.67 -14.37
N GLU A 8 -66.62 -44.95 -14.57
CA GLU A 8 -66.64 -46.14 -13.69
C GLU A 8 -65.54 -47.19 -14.00
N GLN A 9 -65.44 -48.24 -13.16
CA GLN A 9 -64.43 -49.33 -13.05
C GLN A 9 -64.76 -50.59 -13.92
N PRO A 10 -64.21 -51.84 -13.76
CA PRO A 10 -63.15 -52.43 -12.87
C PRO A 10 -62.05 -53.22 -13.67
N GLU A 11 -61.16 -54.08 -13.15
CA GLU A 11 -60.87 -54.75 -11.84
C GLU A 11 -59.36 -54.51 -11.45
N SER A 12 -58.62 -55.21 -10.56
CA SER A 12 -58.78 -56.43 -9.71
C SER A 12 -57.87 -56.34 -8.45
N GLY A 13 -58.21 -57.09 -7.39
CA GLY A 13 -57.71 -56.96 -5.99
C GLY A 13 -56.21 -57.27 -5.70
N SER A 14 -55.78 -57.33 -4.44
CA SER A 14 -56.54 -57.36 -3.17
C SER A 14 -55.66 -57.03 -1.95
N GLU A 15 -56.24 -56.33 -0.96
CA GLU A 15 -56.08 -56.43 0.53
C GLU A 15 -54.65 -56.60 1.14
N ASP A 16 -54.05 -55.75 2.00
CA ASP A 16 -54.44 -54.68 2.96
C ASP A 16 -54.50 -55.08 4.47
N VAL A 17 -54.29 -54.08 5.34
CA VAL A 17 -54.58 -53.97 6.80
C VAL A 17 -53.56 -54.52 7.85
N SER A 18 -52.68 -53.62 8.35
CA SER A 18 -52.79 -52.83 9.63
C SER A 18 -53.22 -53.53 10.97
N PRO A 19 -53.18 -52.91 12.20
CA PRO A 19 -53.12 -51.45 12.54
C PRO A 19 -52.34 -51.01 13.82
N GLY A 20 -52.36 -49.70 14.15
CA GLY A 20 -52.74 -49.32 15.55
C GLY A 20 -52.06 -48.17 16.35
N THR A 21 -52.04 -46.92 15.87
CA THR A 21 -52.32 -45.64 16.63
C THR A 21 -51.56 -45.17 17.92
N GLN A 22 -50.77 -44.07 17.77
CA GLN A 22 -50.90 -42.69 18.36
C GLN A 22 -50.98 -42.43 19.90
N PRO A 23 -50.83 -41.16 20.41
CA PRO A 23 -49.84 -40.06 20.21
C PRO A 23 -49.37 -39.49 21.62
N PRO A 24 -49.11 -38.19 21.97
CA PRO A 24 -48.78 -36.94 21.24
C PRO A 24 -47.63 -36.03 21.85
N ASP A 25 -47.40 -34.87 21.21
CA ASP A 25 -47.04 -33.49 21.66
C ASP A 25 -45.72 -33.00 22.35
N THR A 26 -44.81 -32.48 21.49
CA THR A 26 -44.24 -31.09 21.39
C THR A 26 -43.19 -30.43 22.34
N GLN A 27 -42.27 -29.68 21.67
CA GLN A 27 -41.44 -28.50 22.04
C GLN A 27 -40.03 -28.61 22.67
N GLY A 28 -39.01 -28.23 21.86
CA GLY A 28 -38.14 -27.06 22.14
C GLY A 28 -36.74 -27.26 22.77
N GLY A 29 -35.68 -26.87 22.06
CA GLY A 29 -34.34 -26.64 22.64
C GLY A 29 -33.19 -26.49 21.62
N GLY A 30 -32.47 -25.36 21.65
CA GLY A 30 -31.26 -25.12 20.82
C GLY A 30 -29.95 -25.16 21.63
N PRO A 31 -28.77 -25.28 20.99
CA PRO A 31 -27.50 -25.46 21.69
C PRO A 31 -26.78 -24.12 21.99
N THR A 32 -26.37 -23.94 23.24
CA THR A 32 -25.43 -22.89 23.67
C THR A 32 -24.02 -23.47 23.83
N THR A 33 -23.01 -22.85 23.22
CA THR A 33 -21.61 -23.30 23.29
C THR A 33 -20.81 -22.55 24.36
N GLY A 34 -20.89 -23.02 25.61
CA GLY A 34 -20.04 -22.55 26.70
C GLY A 34 -18.61 -23.09 26.62
N ARG A 35 -17.60 -22.22 26.73
CA ARG A 35 -16.17 -22.60 26.81
C ARG A 35 -15.89 -23.36 28.10
N ILE A 36 -15.19 -24.50 27.99
CA ILE A 36 -14.59 -25.22 29.13
C ILE A 36 -13.12 -24.79 29.27
N GLN A 37 -12.70 -24.47 30.49
CA GLN A 37 -11.33 -24.08 30.83
C GLN A 37 -10.41 -25.31 30.95
N ALA A 38 -9.15 -25.17 30.54
CA ALA A 38 -8.11 -26.19 30.68
C ALA A 38 -7.31 -26.03 31.99
N THR A 39 -6.71 -27.13 32.44
CA THR A 39 -6.16 -27.38 33.79
C THR A 39 -4.75 -26.82 34.05
N GLN A 40 -4.43 -26.61 35.35
CA GLN A 40 -3.08 -26.31 35.85
C GLN A 40 -2.38 -27.56 36.44
N ALA A 41 -1.07 -27.70 36.19
CA ALA A 41 -0.06 -28.34 37.06
C ALA A 41 1.34 -28.04 36.45
N LEU A 42 2.24 -27.27 37.08
CA LEU A 42 3.13 -27.58 38.23
C LEU A 42 4.36 -28.46 37.90
N PHE A 43 5.51 -27.83 37.64
CA PHE A 43 6.81 -28.22 38.23
C PHE A 43 7.87 -27.10 38.11
N ARG A 44 8.60 -26.82 39.20
CA ARG A 44 9.88 -26.08 39.28
C ARG A 44 10.69 -26.72 40.43
N PRO A 45 12.01 -26.92 40.29
CA PRO A 45 12.85 -27.36 41.40
C PRO A 45 13.44 -26.17 42.18
N ASP A 46 13.49 -26.32 43.50
CA ASP A 46 14.19 -25.41 44.43
C ASP A 46 15.68 -25.78 44.54
N PHE A 47 16.50 -24.81 44.96
CA PHE A 47 17.76 -25.02 45.69
C PHE A 47 17.90 -23.91 46.73
N ASP A 48 18.39 -24.28 47.92
CA ASP A 48 18.26 -23.53 49.18
C ASP A 48 19.19 -22.31 49.33
N ASP A 49 18.93 -21.56 50.41
CA ASP A 49 19.63 -20.35 50.89
C ASP A 49 21.11 -20.56 51.27
N ASP A 50 21.92 -19.49 51.21
CA ASP A 50 22.60 -18.91 52.40
C ASP A 50 23.45 -17.65 52.06
N ASP A 51 23.71 -16.85 53.11
CA ASP A 51 24.69 -15.75 53.27
C ASP A 51 24.52 -14.36 52.58
N ASP A 52 24.06 -13.41 53.42
CA ASP A 52 24.57 -12.02 53.65
C ASP A 52 25.25 -11.21 52.51
N ASP A 53 24.73 -10.01 52.20
CA ASP A 53 25.28 -8.70 52.68
C ASP A 53 24.44 -7.47 52.19
N PHE A 54 24.64 -6.30 52.81
CA PHE A 54 24.18 -4.92 52.46
C PHE A 54 22.73 -4.45 52.82
N PRO A 55 22.52 -3.14 53.09
CA PRO A 55 21.93 -2.76 54.39
C PRO A 55 20.58 -2.01 54.38
N HIS A 56 19.99 -1.98 55.58
CA HIS A 56 18.75 -1.33 56.01
C HIS A 56 18.25 -0.07 55.26
N ILE A 57 16.97 -0.13 54.88
CA ILE A 57 16.05 1.02 54.93
C ILE A 57 14.79 0.57 55.70
N SER A 58 14.39 1.32 56.74
CA SER A 58 13.31 0.94 57.64
C SER A 58 11.92 1.13 57.03
N LEU A 59 11.05 0.12 57.17
CA LEU A 59 9.62 0.21 56.92
C LEU A 59 8.93 0.90 58.11
N GLY A 60 8.31 2.06 57.85
CA GLY A 60 7.35 2.71 58.75
C GLY A 60 5.92 2.50 58.27
N THR A 61 5.04 2.02 59.14
CA THR A 61 3.58 1.94 58.92
C THR A 61 2.89 3.28 59.20
N PRO A 62 1.65 3.50 58.70
CA PRO A 62 1.24 4.82 58.23
C PRO A 62 0.53 5.70 59.27
N ASP A 63 0.80 7.01 59.19
CA ASP A 63 -0.12 8.05 59.68
C ASP A 63 -1.02 8.54 58.54
N SER A 64 -2.31 8.64 58.82
CA SER A 64 -3.35 8.98 57.84
C SER A 64 -3.80 10.43 57.95
N GLU A 65 -3.40 11.28 57.02
CA GLU A 65 -4.07 12.57 56.73
C GLU A 65 -4.31 12.73 55.23
N PRO A 66 -5.48 13.24 54.80
CA PRO A 66 -5.83 13.36 53.39
C PRO A 66 -5.17 14.60 52.76
N GLN A 67 -4.08 14.41 52.02
CA GLN A 67 -3.54 15.47 51.17
C GLN A 67 -4.24 15.49 49.80
N ASP A 68 -5.21 16.39 49.66
CA ASP A 68 -5.74 16.82 48.36
C ASP A 68 -4.64 17.53 47.55
N ARG A 69 -3.84 16.74 46.83
CA ARG A 69 -3.02 17.18 45.71
C ARG A 69 -3.10 16.18 44.57
N VAL A 70 -4.17 16.32 43.78
CA VAL A 70 -4.18 15.82 42.40
C VAL A 70 -3.04 16.51 41.66
N THR A 71 -1.89 15.85 41.64
CA THR A 71 -0.74 16.30 40.87
C THR A 71 -1.08 15.98 39.42
N ILE A 72 -1.56 16.99 38.69
CA ILE A 72 -1.81 16.88 37.25
C ILE A 72 -0.44 16.61 36.61
N GLY A 73 -0.18 15.34 36.33
CA GLY A 73 1.01 14.92 35.61
C GLY A 73 0.92 15.49 34.20
N THR A 74 1.67 16.56 33.93
CA THR A 74 1.90 17.06 32.58
C THR A 74 2.53 15.94 31.76
N ARG A 75 1.69 15.29 30.95
CA ARG A 75 2.08 14.20 30.06
C ARG A 75 3.02 14.78 29.02
N VAL A 76 4.33 14.63 29.22
CA VAL A 76 5.33 15.07 28.25
C VAL A 76 5.14 14.26 26.97
N LEU A 77 4.50 14.88 25.97
CA LEU A 77 4.32 14.26 24.66
C LEU A 77 5.70 14.13 23.97
N PRO A 78 5.96 13.01 23.28
CA PRO A 78 7.20 12.87 22.51
C PRO A 78 7.22 13.94 21.39
N PRO A 79 8.38 14.55 21.09
CA PRO A 79 8.48 15.66 20.14
C PRO A 79 8.17 15.27 18.68
N VAL A 80 8.09 13.97 18.41
CA VAL A 80 7.79 13.37 17.10
C VAL A 80 6.53 12.51 17.22
N ARG A 81 5.76 12.47 16.13
CA ARG A 81 4.61 11.60 15.92
C ARG A 81 4.90 10.69 14.73
N HIS A 82 4.49 9.42 14.82
CA HIS A 82 4.62 8.48 13.70
C HIS A 82 3.29 8.36 12.95
N LEU A 83 3.32 8.58 11.63
CA LEU A 83 2.18 8.46 10.71
C LEU A 83 2.38 7.29 9.74
N GLY A 84 1.37 7.03 8.90
CA GLY A 84 1.45 6.01 7.85
C GLY A 84 1.76 4.60 8.38
N GLY A 85 1.14 4.20 9.48
CA GLY A 85 1.39 2.90 10.12
C GLY A 85 2.74 2.77 10.81
N GLY A 86 3.38 3.88 11.17
CA GLY A 86 4.70 3.91 11.81
C GLY A 86 5.86 4.23 10.87
N LEU A 87 5.59 4.36 9.57
CA LEU A 87 6.61 4.50 8.53
C LEU A 87 7.22 5.90 8.40
N VAL A 88 6.53 6.95 8.87
CA VAL A 88 6.95 8.34 8.69
C VAL A 88 6.96 9.08 10.02
N GLU A 89 8.10 9.67 10.36
CA GLU A 89 8.28 10.54 11.52
C GLU A 89 7.96 12.00 11.15
N ILE A 90 7.01 12.59 11.87
CA ILE A 90 6.57 13.98 11.70
C ILE A 90 6.83 14.74 13.03
N PRO A 91 7.52 15.89 13.02
CA PRO A 91 7.64 16.75 14.19
C PRO A 91 6.26 17.22 14.67
N ARG A 92 6.00 17.18 15.98
CA ARG A 92 4.77 17.77 16.52
C ARG A 92 4.81 19.28 16.37
N VAL A 93 3.72 19.84 15.87
CA VAL A 93 3.47 21.28 15.86
C VAL A 93 2.71 21.61 17.14
N ARG A 94 3.15 22.64 17.88
CA ARG A 94 2.39 23.13 19.04
C ARG A 94 1.12 23.83 18.55
N ASP A 95 -0.03 23.47 19.12
CA ASP A 95 -1.28 24.18 18.87
C ASP A 95 -1.20 25.63 19.37
N ILE A 96 -1.65 26.56 18.53
CA ILE A 96 -1.70 27.99 18.83
C ILE A 96 -2.81 28.23 19.86
N ASP A 97 -2.52 29.05 20.87
CA ASP A 97 -3.54 29.46 21.84
C ASP A 97 -4.61 30.34 21.15
N PRO A 98 -5.91 30.20 21.48
CA PRO A 98 -6.97 31.01 20.89
C PRO A 98 -6.68 32.52 20.90
N LEU A 99 -6.10 33.06 21.98
CA LEU A 99 -5.77 34.47 22.10
C LEU A 99 -4.52 34.85 21.30
N GLU A 100 -3.54 33.96 21.17
CA GLU A 100 -2.37 34.15 20.28
C GLU A 100 -2.77 34.16 18.80
N ALA A 101 -3.85 33.46 18.43
CA ALA A 101 -4.38 33.44 17.06
C ALA A 101 -5.12 34.74 16.65
N LEU A 102 -5.43 35.65 17.58
CA LEU A 102 -6.16 36.88 17.28
C LEU A 102 -5.32 37.87 16.45
N MET A 103 -5.88 38.30 15.32
CA MET A 103 -5.25 39.30 14.47
C MET A 103 -5.34 40.71 15.08
N THR A 104 -4.19 41.31 15.38
CA THR A 104 -4.09 42.68 15.93
C THR A 104 -4.64 43.77 15.00
N SER A 105 -4.65 43.52 13.69
CA SER A 105 -5.23 44.42 12.68
C SER A 105 -5.87 43.60 11.56
N PRO A 106 -7.19 43.32 11.63
CA PRO A 106 -7.90 42.52 10.63
C PRO A 106 -8.15 43.33 9.35
N VAL A 107 -7.13 43.42 8.50
CA VAL A 107 -7.16 44.10 7.20
C VAL A 107 -6.69 43.16 6.10
N VAL A 108 -7.49 42.98 5.05
CA VAL A 108 -7.06 42.25 3.84
C VAL A 108 -6.15 43.14 2.99
N PRO A 109 -4.86 42.79 2.80
CA PRO A 109 -3.94 43.57 1.97
C PRO A 109 -4.41 43.58 0.52
N GLU A 110 -4.25 44.70 -0.19
CA GLU A 110 -4.74 44.83 -1.58
C GLU A 110 -4.30 43.68 -2.48
N ALA A 111 -3.05 43.22 -2.37
CA ALA A 111 -2.52 42.09 -3.14
C ALA A 111 -3.40 40.82 -3.06
N LYS A 112 -4.08 40.59 -1.92
CA LYS A 112 -4.94 39.43 -1.64
C LYS A 112 -6.44 39.68 -1.88
N ARG A 113 -6.84 40.85 -2.38
CA ARG A 113 -8.25 41.19 -2.65
C ARG A 113 -8.72 40.64 -4.00
N PHE A 114 -9.56 39.62 -3.98
CA PHE A 114 -10.14 38.98 -5.17
C PHE A 114 -11.65 38.83 -5.01
N CYS A 115 -12.40 38.88 -6.13
CA CYS A 115 -13.82 38.60 -6.13
C CYS A 115 -14.06 37.13 -5.80
N TRP A 116 -14.91 36.84 -4.80
CA TRP A 116 -15.23 35.48 -4.39
C TRP A 116 -15.90 34.66 -5.50
N ASN A 117 -16.72 35.31 -6.35
CA ASN A 117 -17.43 34.65 -7.44
C ASN A 117 -16.53 34.40 -8.66
N CYS A 118 -15.96 35.45 -9.27
CA CYS A 118 -15.22 35.31 -10.53
C CYS A 118 -13.68 35.21 -10.39
N GLY A 119 -13.13 35.31 -9.17
CA GLY A 119 -11.69 35.22 -8.89
C GLY A 119 -10.84 36.39 -9.39
N LYS A 120 -11.41 37.39 -10.08
CA LYS A 120 -10.65 38.55 -10.58
C LYS A 120 -10.23 39.50 -9.45
N PRO A 121 -9.10 40.23 -9.60
CA PRO A 121 -8.70 41.28 -8.65
C PRO A 121 -9.80 42.35 -8.47
N VAL A 122 -10.08 42.74 -7.23
CA VAL A 122 -11.01 43.83 -6.87
C VAL A 122 -10.43 44.67 -5.74
N GLY A 123 -11.01 45.84 -5.46
CA GLY A 123 -10.57 46.71 -4.35
C GLY A 123 -9.10 47.14 -4.43
N ARG A 124 -8.57 47.34 -5.64
CA ARG A 124 -7.16 47.68 -5.91
C ARG A 124 -7.02 49.18 -6.17
N SER A 125 -5.96 49.79 -5.66
CA SER A 125 -5.59 51.17 -5.95
C SER A 125 -5.17 51.33 -7.42
N SER A 126 -5.57 52.46 -8.02
CA SER A 126 -5.24 52.83 -9.40
C SER A 126 -4.75 54.28 -9.45
N LYS A 127 -4.47 54.81 -10.65
CA LYS A 127 -4.17 56.25 -10.82
C LYS A 127 -5.36 57.17 -10.50
N GLU A 128 -6.57 56.61 -10.42
CA GLU A 128 -7.83 57.35 -10.26
C GLU A 128 -8.34 57.36 -8.81
N GLY A 129 -7.77 56.52 -7.93
CA GLY A 129 -8.17 56.46 -6.52
C GLY A 129 -7.57 55.30 -5.73
N LYS A 130 -7.76 55.33 -4.41
CA LYS A 130 -7.40 54.23 -3.51
C LYS A 130 -8.36 53.06 -3.65
N GLY A 131 -7.86 51.84 -3.54
CA GLY A 131 -8.66 50.62 -3.59
C GLY A 131 -9.62 50.50 -2.42
N THR A 132 -10.92 50.48 -2.70
CA THR A 132 -11.95 50.36 -1.67
C THR A 132 -11.91 48.99 -1.00
N SER A 133 -12.23 48.95 0.30
CA SER A 133 -12.36 47.69 1.06
C SER A 133 -13.71 47.01 0.86
N GLU A 134 -14.69 47.73 0.29
CA GLU A 134 -16.04 47.23 0.01
C GLU A 134 -16.51 47.79 -1.35
N GLY A 135 -17.49 47.13 -1.98
CA GLY A 135 -18.11 47.58 -3.21
C GLY A 135 -18.63 46.42 -4.08
N TRP A 136 -18.72 46.63 -5.40
CA TRP A 136 -19.16 45.63 -6.36
C TRP A 136 -18.05 45.28 -7.35
N CYS A 137 -17.94 44.02 -7.72
CA CYS A 137 -16.95 43.55 -8.67
C CYS A 137 -17.25 44.13 -10.07
N PRO A 138 -16.35 44.94 -10.67
CA PRO A 138 -16.60 45.59 -11.96
C PRO A 138 -16.72 44.60 -13.12
N ALA A 139 -16.33 43.33 -12.92
CA ALA A 139 -16.33 42.30 -13.95
C ALA A 139 -17.51 41.31 -13.88
N CYS A 140 -18.26 41.26 -12.78
CA CYS A 140 -19.39 40.32 -12.62
C CYS A 140 -20.54 40.83 -11.73
N GLY A 141 -20.50 42.08 -11.26
CA GLY A 141 -21.55 42.70 -10.45
C GLY A 141 -21.67 42.19 -9.00
N SER A 142 -21.00 41.11 -8.61
CA SER A 142 -21.06 40.55 -7.25
C SER A 142 -20.51 41.52 -6.20
N ALA A 143 -21.26 41.74 -5.13
CA ALA A 143 -20.80 42.52 -3.98
C ALA A 143 -19.59 41.86 -3.29
N TYR A 144 -18.70 42.67 -2.72
CA TYR A 144 -17.59 42.23 -1.89
C TYR A 144 -17.41 43.17 -0.68
N SER A 145 -17.05 42.58 0.45
CA SER A 145 -16.52 43.30 1.62
C SER A 145 -15.28 42.57 2.13
N PHE A 146 -14.26 43.36 2.47
CA PHE A 146 -13.05 42.90 3.16
C PHE A 146 -13.00 43.41 4.61
N LEU A 147 -14.10 43.97 5.13
CA LEU A 147 -14.20 44.44 6.52
C LEU A 147 -14.80 43.36 7.43
N PRO A 148 -14.36 43.27 8.70
CA PRO A 148 -15.01 42.44 9.72
C PRO A 148 -16.48 42.83 9.90
N GLN A 149 -17.37 41.84 9.83
CA GLN A 149 -18.81 42.02 10.02
C GLN A 149 -19.17 41.95 11.50
N LEU A 150 -18.51 41.08 12.27
CA LEU A 150 -18.56 41.02 13.73
C LEU A 150 -17.35 41.74 14.35
N ASN A 151 -17.54 42.36 15.51
CA ASN A 151 -16.53 43.16 16.20
C ASN A 151 -16.20 42.57 17.59
N PRO A 152 -14.99 42.80 18.15
CA PRO A 152 -14.67 42.40 19.52
C PRO A 152 -15.67 42.96 20.55
N GLY A 153 -16.13 42.12 21.49
CA GLY A 153 -17.12 42.44 22.51
C GLY A 153 -18.58 42.31 22.06
N GLU A 154 -18.83 41.96 20.79
CA GLU A 154 -20.17 41.71 20.25
C GLU A 154 -20.66 40.31 20.65
N ILE A 155 -21.89 40.19 21.17
CA ILE A 155 -22.46 38.91 21.60
C ILE A 155 -23.46 38.42 20.54
N VAL A 156 -23.07 37.39 19.80
CA VAL A 156 -23.92 36.73 18.79
C VAL A 156 -24.90 35.78 19.47
N ALA A 157 -26.18 35.85 19.08
CA ALA A 157 -27.27 35.00 19.56
C ALA A 157 -27.38 34.89 21.11
N HIS A 158 -26.95 35.93 21.84
CA HIS A 158 -26.89 35.98 23.31
C HIS A 158 -26.00 34.88 23.97
N GLN A 159 -25.13 34.22 23.20
CA GLN A 159 -24.32 33.08 23.65
C GLN A 159 -22.82 33.25 23.37
N TYR A 160 -22.47 33.81 22.21
CA TYR A 160 -21.10 33.79 21.70
C TYR A 160 -20.47 35.19 21.73
N GLU A 161 -19.57 35.45 22.68
CA GLU A 161 -18.87 36.74 22.79
C GLU A 161 -17.65 36.76 21.86
N VAL A 162 -17.72 37.55 20.79
CA VAL A 162 -16.68 37.68 19.76
C VAL A 162 -15.44 38.35 20.35
N LYS A 163 -14.27 37.72 20.18
CA LYS A 163 -12.97 38.26 20.62
C LYS A 163 -12.19 38.94 19.48
N GLY A 164 -12.42 38.52 18.23
CA GLY A 164 -11.83 39.14 17.04
C GLY A 164 -11.70 38.16 15.88
N CYS A 165 -10.94 38.56 14.85
CA CYS A 165 -10.69 37.72 13.67
C CYS A 165 -9.42 36.88 13.85
N ILE A 166 -9.45 35.63 13.37
CA ILE A 166 -8.28 34.72 13.33
C ILE A 166 -7.81 34.42 11.90
N ALA A 167 -8.72 34.48 10.91
CA ALA A 167 -8.39 34.25 9.51
C ALA A 167 -9.34 34.98 8.55
N HIS A 168 -8.97 35.05 7.27
CA HIS A 168 -9.84 35.52 6.19
C HIS A 168 -9.78 34.53 5.01
N GLY A 169 -10.93 33.97 4.64
CA GLY A 169 -11.07 32.95 3.59
C GLY A 169 -11.97 33.40 2.44
N GLY A 170 -12.49 32.40 1.70
CA GLY A 170 -13.42 32.64 0.59
C GLY A 170 -14.69 33.36 1.04
N LEU A 171 -15.37 32.81 2.06
CA LEU A 171 -16.60 33.34 2.69
C LEU A 171 -16.38 34.55 3.62
N GLY A 172 -15.24 35.25 3.50
CA GLY A 172 -14.89 36.41 4.32
C GLY A 172 -14.13 36.04 5.60
N TRP A 173 -14.33 36.83 6.65
CA TRP A 173 -13.64 36.70 7.93
C TRP A 173 -14.11 35.49 8.75
N VAL A 174 -13.17 34.91 9.48
CA VAL A 174 -13.34 33.83 10.45
C VAL A 174 -13.02 34.41 11.83
N TYR A 175 -13.96 34.27 12.77
CA TYR A 175 -13.92 34.94 14.07
C TYR A 175 -13.73 33.94 15.20
N LEU A 176 -12.95 34.31 16.21
CA LEU A 176 -12.95 33.63 17.51
C LEU A 176 -14.05 34.24 18.39
N ALA A 177 -14.80 33.38 19.08
CA ALA A 177 -15.70 33.77 20.15
C ALA A 177 -15.56 32.83 21.35
N VAL A 178 -16.14 33.24 22.49
CA VAL A 178 -16.29 32.44 23.71
C VAL A 178 -17.73 31.98 23.83
N ASP A 179 -17.95 30.69 24.04
CA ASP A 179 -19.27 30.07 24.22
C ASP A 179 -19.62 29.99 25.72
N HIS A 180 -20.39 30.97 26.19
CA HIS A 180 -20.74 31.10 27.62
C HIS A 180 -21.66 29.98 28.14
N ASN A 181 -22.30 29.20 27.26
CA ASN A 181 -23.14 28.08 27.69
C ASN A 181 -22.32 26.81 28.00
N VAL A 182 -21.03 26.78 27.66
CA VAL A 182 -20.18 25.58 27.78
C VAL A 182 -18.79 25.96 28.34
N ASN A 183 -18.77 26.37 29.60
CA ASN A 183 -17.54 26.68 30.38
C ASN A 183 -16.58 27.66 29.67
N ASP A 184 -17.12 28.70 29.02
CA ASP A 184 -16.34 29.72 28.30
C ASP A 184 -15.36 29.15 27.26
N ARG A 185 -15.69 28.00 26.64
CA ARG A 185 -14.82 27.37 25.64
C ARG A 185 -14.62 28.26 24.40
N PRO A 186 -13.43 28.24 23.77
CA PRO A 186 -13.20 28.90 22.50
C PRO A 186 -13.96 28.20 21.36
N VAL A 187 -14.65 28.99 20.54
CA VAL A 187 -15.36 28.53 19.34
C VAL A 187 -15.06 29.45 18.16
N VAL A 188 -15.28 28.96 16.95
CA VAL A 188 -15.08 29.71 15.71
C VAL A 188 -16.40 29.98 15.01
N LEU A 189 -16.61 31.24 14.60
CA LEU A 189 -17.75 31.67 13.80
C LEU A 189 -17.31 31.97 12.36
N LYS A 190 -18.11 31.53 11.38
CA LYS A 190 -17.89 31.78 9.95
C LYS A 190 -19.22 32.03 9.25
N GLY A 191 -19.28 33.03 8.37
CA GLY A 191 -20.50 33.33 7.61
C GLY A 191 -20.83 32.25 6.56
N LEU A 192 -22.12 31.97 6.36
CA LEU A 192 -22.59 30.90 5.47
C LEU A 192 -22.64 31.29 3.99
N VAL A 193 -23.02 32.53 3.68
CA VAL A 193 -23.14 33.05 2.31
C VAL A 193 -22.71 34.53 2.23
N HIS A 194 -22.15 34.94 1.08
CA HIS A 194 -21.66 36.31 0.85
C HIS A 194 -22.74 37.39 0.74
N SER A 195 -23.92 37.01 0.27
CA SER A 195 -25.03 37.92 -0.01
C SER A 195 -26.31 37.12 -0.18
N GLY A 196 -27.35 37.54 0.51
CA GLY A 196 -28.68 36.96 0.47
C GLY A 196 -29.62 37.80 1.32
N ASP A 197 -30.91 37.78 1.00
CA ASP A 197 -31.95 38.27 1.89
C ASP A 197 -32.16 37.29 3.07
N ALA A 198 -33.05 37.63 3.99
CA ALA A 198 -33.34 36.80 5.15
C ALA A 198 -33.78 35.38 4.78
N GLU A 199 -34.51 35.22 3.66
CA GLU A 199 -34.97 33.92 3.17
C GLU A 199 -33.78 33.07 2.67
N ALA A 200 -32.88 33.64 1.87
CA ALA A 200 -31.67 32.95 1.42
C ALA A 200 -30.74 32.54 2.59
N GLN A 201 -30.66 33.33 3.66
CA GLN A 201 -29.88 33.01 4.87
C GLN A 201 -30.51 31.83 5.64
N ALA A 202 -31.82 31.89 5.87
CA ALA A 202 -32.57 30.84 6.56
C ALA A 202 -32.52 29.50 5.79
N ILE A 203 -32.65 29.55 4.45
CA ILE A 203 -32.47 28.38 3.58
C ILE A 203 -31.03 27.83 3.71
N ALA A 204 -30.01 28.70 3.62
CA ALA A 204 -28.61 28.27 3.71
C ALA A 204 -28.23 27.64 5.07
N MET A 205 -28.93 28.00 6.15
CA MET A 205 -28.86 27.35 7.47
C MET A 205 -29.59 26.01 7.47
N ALA A 206 -30.86 25.98 7.06
CA ALA A 206 -31.68 24.77 7.04
C ALA A 206 -31.06 23.65 6.18
N GLU A 207 -30.50 24.00 5.01
CA GLU A 207 -29.79 23.07 4.13
C GLU A 207 -28.50 22.51 4.74
N ARG A 208 -27.92 23.16 5.75
CA ARG A 208 -26.65 22.76 6.40
C ARG A 208 -26.79 22.21 7.80
N GLN A 209 -27.98 22.25 8.40
CA GLN A 209 -28.23 21.80 9.77
C GLN A 209 -27.74 20.36 10.04
N PHE A 210 -27.80 19.48 9.03
CA PHE A 210 -27.32 18.09 9.12
C PHE A 210 -25.81 17.98 9.44
N LEU A 211 -25.01 19.02 9.20
CA LEU A 211 -23.57 19.01 9.53
C LEU A 211 -23.31 18.96 11.04
N ALA A 212 -24.29 19.28 11.88
CA ALA A 212 -24.20 19.10 13.33
C ALA A 212 -24.24 17.60 13.75
N GLU A 213 -24.71 16.71 12.89
CA GLU A 213 -24.74 15.26 13.11
C GLU A 213 -23.45 14.56 12.62
N VAL A 214 -22.58 15.27 11.90
CA VAL A 214 -21.30 14.77 11.39
C VAL A 214 -20.28 14.76 12.53
N VAL A 215 -20.02 13.59 13.10
CA VAL A 215 -19.11 13.41 14.25
C VAL A 215 -18.01 12.40 13.90
N HIS A 216 -16.79 12.90 13.73
CA HIS A 216 -15.60 12.08 13.46
C HIS A 216 -14.36 12.78 14.04
N PRO A 217 -13.39 12.07 14.66
CA PRO A 217 -12.24 12.70 15.34
C PRO A 217 -11.41 13.63 14.42
N GLN A 218 -11.30 13.26 13.14
CA GLN A 218 -10.53 13.99 12.13
C GLN A 218 -11.37 15.04 11.36
N ILE A 219 -12.58 15.36 11.83
CA ILE A 219 -13.44 16.39 11.27
C ILE A 219 -13.68 17.44 12.36
N VAL A 220 -13.67 18.72 11.98
CA VAL A 220 -14.03 19.84 12.87
C VAL A 220 -15.47 19.66 13.35
N GLN A 221 -15.70 19.71 14.66
CA GLN A 221 -17.06 19.56 15.18
C GLN A 221 -17.88 20.84 14.93
N ILE A 222 -19.07 20.69 14.35
CA ILE A 222 -20.06 21.77 14.25
C ILE A 222 -20.92 21.76 15.51
N PHE A 223 -21.00 22.89 16.21
CA PHE A 223 -21.76 23.01 17.45
C PHE A 223 -23.15 23.62 17.24
N ASN A 224 -23.28 24.61 16.34
CA ASN A 224 -24.52 25.35 16.19
C ASN A 224 -24.58 26.12 14.85
N PHE A 225 -25.79 26.58 14.50
CA PHE A 225 -26.04 27.54 13.43
C PHE A 225 -26.82 28.72 14.03
N VAL A 226 -26.35 29.95 13.81
CA VAL A 226 -26.91 31.14 14.45
C VAL A 226 -27.09 32.30 13.48
N GLU A 227 -28.13 33.09 13.70
CA GLU A 227 -28.34 34.36 13.00
C GLU A 227 -27.81 35.53 13.84
N HIS A 228 -27.20 36.50 13.16
CA HIS A 228 -26.87 37.80 13.73
C HIS A 228 -27.20 38.92 12.75
N LYS A 229 -27.47 40.13 13.23
CA LYS A 229 -27.76 41.27 12.35
C LYS A 229 -26.48 41.93 11.86
N ASP A 230 -26.39 42.19 10.56
CA ASP A 230 -25.33 43.01 9.97
C ASP A 230 -25.48 44.49 10.38
N ARG A 231 -24.51 45.31 9.96
CA ARG A 231 -24.50 46.77 10.20
C ARG A 231 -25.70 47.51 9.60
N ASN A 232 -26.42 46.90 8.66
CA ASN A 232 -27.61 47.45 8.00
C ASN A 232 -28.92 46.90 8.62
N GLY A 233 -28.83 46.00 9.60
CA GLY A 233 -29.96 45.36 10.27
C GLY A 233 -30.48 44.08 9.61
N ASN A 234 -29.85 43.59 8.54
CA ASN A 234 -30.22 42.35 7.87
C ASN A 234 -29.72 41.13 8.66
N PRO A 235 -30.49 40.04 8.78
CA PRO A 235 -29.97 38.80 9.37
C PRO A 235 -28.91 38.18 8.46
N VAL A 236 -27.86 37.62 9.06
CA VAL A 236 -26.77 36.88 8.42
C VAL A 236 -26.54 35.60 9.22
N GLY A 237 -26.51 34.46 8.53
CA GLY A 237 -26.27 33.15 9.12
C GLY A 237 -24.78 32.86 9.31
N TYR A 238 -24.44 32.34 10.49
CA TYR A 238 -23.11 31.89 10.88
C TYR A 238 -23.15 30.43 11.30
N ILE A 239 -22.13 29.67 10.89
CA ILE A 239 -21.81 28.36 11.47
C ILE A 239 -20.89 28.54 12.68
N VAL A 240 -21.17 27.83 13.77
CA VAL A 240 -20.36 27.79 14.99
C VAL A 240 -19.68 26.42 15.06
N MET A 241 -18.35 26.43 15.17
CA MET A 241 -17.53 25.22 15.10
C MET A 241 -16.38 25.22 16.12
N GLU A 242 -15.78 24.05 16.31
CA GLU A 242 -14.60 23.81 17.15
C GLU A 242 -13.43 24.74 16.77
N TYR A 243 -12.75 25.32 17.75
CA TYR A 243 -11.48 26.00 17.54
C TYR A 243 -10.35 24.97 17.38
N ILE A 244 -9.66 25.01 16.24
CA ILE A 244 -8.51 24.16 15.95
C ILE A 244 -7.25 25.04 15.92
N GLY A 245 -6.33 24.84 16.86
CA GLY A 245 -5.09 25.62 16.97
C GLY A 245 -3.95 25.19 16.03
N GLY A 246 -4.18 24.18 15.20
CA GLY A 246 -3.18 23.61 14.29
C GLY A 246 -2.79 24.50 13.10
N GLN A 247 -1.85 24.03 12.29
CA GLN A 247 -1.38 24.71 11.08
C GLN A 247 -1.93 24.02 9.81
N PRO A 248 -2.40 24.77 8.80
CA PRO A 248 -2.84 24.18 7.53
C PRO A 248 -1.66 23.57 6.76
N LEU A 249 -1.88 22.47 6.04
CA LEU A 249 -0.85 21.83 5.20
C LEU A 249 -0.41 22.70 3.99
N LYS A 250 -1.09 23.82 3.74
CA LYS A 250 -0.70 24.79 2.72
C LYS A 250 0.62 25.47 3.07
N HIS A 251 1.63 25.19 2.27
CA HIS A 251 2.92 25.87 2.28
C HIS A 251 3.03 26.95 1.20
N GLY A 252 4.12 27.74 1.22
CA GLY A 252 4.46 28.66 0.12
C GLY A 252 4.69 27.90 -1.19
N LYS A 253 4.46 28.53 -2.34
CA LYS A 253 4.53 27.85 -3.66
C LYS A 253 5.83 27.09 -3.89
N ASP A 254 6.94 27.63 -3.38
CA ASP A 254 8.30 27.13 -3.57
C ASP A 254 8.71 26.09 -2.49
N LYS A 255 7.84 25.77 -1.53
CA LYS A 255 8.07 24.75 -0.49
C LYS A 255 7.09 23.59 -0.67
N LYS A 256 7.60 22.49 -1.25
CA LYS A 256 6.90 21.21 -1.37
C LYS A 256 7.22 20.30 -0.19
N LEU A 257 6.30 19.38 0.11
CA LEU A 257 6.52 18.33 1.08
C LEU A 257 7.22 17.13 0.43
N PRO A 258 8.07 16.38 1.17
CA PRO A 258 8.47 15.04 0.77
C PRO A 258 7.24 14.15 0.50
N VAL A 259 7.36 13.24 -0.47
CA VAL A 259 6.24 12.37 -0.88
C VAL A 259 5.76 11.52 0.29
N ALA A 260 6.67 10.96 1.08
CA ALA A 260 6.32 10.17 2.27
C ALA A 260 5.46 10.96 3.27
N GLU A 261 5.80 12.22 3.58
CA GLU A 261 5.02 13.07 4.49
C GLU A 261 3.61 13.35 3.94
N ALA A 262 3.52 13.78 2.68
CA ALA A 262 2.24 14.09 2.05
C ALA A 262 1.32 12.86 1.98
N ILE A 263 1.87 11.69 1.65
CA ILE A 263 1.14 10.42 1.68
C ILE A 263 0.68 10.11 3.11
N ALA A 264 1.55 10.23 4.11
CA ALA A 264 1.22 9.90 5.49
C ALA A 264 0.12 10.81 6.07
N TYR A 265 0.11 12.10 5.70
CA TYR A 265 -0.97 13.03 6.02
C TYR A 265 -2.31 12.65 5.39
N LEU A 266 -2.33 12.26 4.11
CA LEU A 266 -3.58 11.88 3.44
C LEU A 266 -4.08 10.49 3.87
N LEU A 267 -3.19 9.55 4.20
CA LEU A 267 -3.56 8.27 4.83
C LEU A 267 -4.25 8.47 6.18
N GLU A 268 -3.87 9.50 6.94
CA GLU A 268 -4.60 9.85 8.16
C GLU A 268 -5.99 10.42 7.86
N ILE A 269 -6.16 11.20 6.78
CA ILE A 269 -7.43 11.87 6.46
C ILE A 269 -8.45 11.00 5.70
N LEU A 270 -8.00 9.98 4.95
CA LEU A 270 -8.87 9.11 4.16
C LEU A 270 -10.02 8.44 4.98
N PRO A 271 -9.81 7.95 6.22
CA PRO A 271 -10.89 7.47 7.09
C PRO A 271 -12.04 8.48 7.33
N ALA A 272 -11.74 9.78 7.37
CA ALA A 272 -12.77 10.81 7.49
C ALA A 272 -13.66 10.91 6.25
N LEU A 273 -13.08 10.71 5.06
CA LEU A 273 -13.83 10.67 3.80
C LEU A 273 -14.64 9.38 3.69
N THR A 274 -14.05 8.24 4.02
CA THR A 274 -14.74 6.94 4.21
C THR A 274 -15.99 7.10 5.09
N TYR A 275 -15.86 7.77 6.25
CA TYR A 275 -16.98 8.02 7.14
C TYR A 275 -18.09 8.84 6.47
N LEU A 276 -17.75 9.97 5.83
CA LEU A 276 -18.71 10.79 5.09
C LEU A 276 -19.42 9.99 3.98
N HIS A 277 -18.67 9.20 3.22
CA HIS A 277 -19.19 8.38 2.12
C HIS A 277 -20.15 7.31 2.64
N SER A 278 -19.86 6.70 3.80
CA SER A 278 -20.72 5.70 4.46
C SER A 278 -22.09 6.22 4.88
N ILE A 279 -22.20 7.54 5.15
CA ILE A 279 -23.45 8.23 5.48
C ILE A 279 -24.04 9.01 4.28
N GLY A 280 -23.57 8.73 3.06
CA GLY A 280 -24.10 9.32 1.82
C GLY A 280 -23.71 10.77 1.56
N LEU A 281 -22.62 11.25 2.16
CA LEU A 281 -22.07 12.60 1.98
C LEU A 281 -20.77 12.58 1.16
N VAL A 282 -20.39 13.76 0.64
CA VAL A 282 -19.17 14.02 -0.15
C VAL A 282 -18.56 15.33 0.35
N TYR A 283 -17.23 15.42 0.46
CA TYR A 283 -16.53 16.58 1.03
C TYR A 283 -16.36 17.76 0.04
N ASN A 284 -16.22 17.48 -1.26
CA ASN A 284 -16.20 18.41 -2.41
C ASN A 284 -15.05 19.43 -2.50
N ASP A 285 -14.42 19.82 -1.39
CA ASP A 285 -13.39 20.87 -1.36
C ASP A 285 -12.12 20.46 -0.62
N LEU A 286 -11.65 19.21 -0.82
CA LEU A 286 -10.38 18.76 -0.25
C LEU A 286 -9.20 19.44 -0.96
N LYS A 287 -8.35 20.08 -0.16
CA LYS A 287 -7.15 20.83 -0.58
C LYS A 287 -6.27 21.14 0.64
N PRO A 288 -4.99 21.51 0.45
CA PRO A 288 -4.05 21.79 1.56
C PRO A 288 -4.50 22.87 2.55
N GLU A 289 -5.32 23.83 2.13
CA GLU A 289 -5.93 24.84 3.01
C GLU A 289 -6.86 24.25 4.07
N ASN A 290 -7.57 23.17 3.73
CA ASN A 290 -8.69 22.65 4.50
C ASN A 290 -8.29 21.47 5.41
N ILE A 291 -7.01 21.10 5.41
CA ILE A 291 -6.42 20.06 6.27
C ILE A 291 -5.47 20.76 7.25
N MET A 292 -5.73 20.67 8.55
CA MET A 292 -4.86 21.23 9.59
C MET A 292 -4.17 20.14 10.41
N LEU A 293 -2.86 20.29 10.59
CA LEU A 293 -2.01 19.51 11.48
C LEU A 293 -2.02 20.15 12.86
N THR A 294 -2.59 19.44 13.84
CA THR A 294 -2.54 19.80 15.27
C THR A 294 -1.41 19.05 15.98
N GLU A 295 -1.20 19.34 17.27
CA GLU A 295 -0.26 18.61 18.12
C GLU A 295 -0.54 17.09 18.19
N GLU A 296 -1.81 16.67 18.05
CA GLU A 296 -2.23 15.27 18.22
C GLU A 296 -2.66 14.56 16.95
N GLN A 297 -3.29 15.26 16.00
CA GLN A 297 -3.96 14.67 14.83
C GLN A 297 -4.07 15.61 13.62
N LEU A 298 -4.43 15.10 12.45
CA LEU A 298 -4.91 15.92 11.34
C LEU A 298 -6.44 16.06 11.38
N LYS A 299 -6.94 17.27 11.06
CA LYS A 299 -8.38 17.55 10.96
C LYS A 299 -8.78 18.25 9.66
N LEU A 300 -9.94 17.90 9.14
CA LEU A 300 -10.68 18.63 8.10
C LEU A 300 -11.47 19.79 8.73
N ILE A 301 -11.30 21.01 8.22
CA ILE A 301 -11.78 22.23 8.89
C ILE A 301 -12.82 23.06 8.13
N ASP A 302 -13.25 22.65 6.93
CA ASP A 302 -14.24 23.42 6.14
C ASP A 302 -15.34 22.53 5.55
N LEU A 303 -16.44 22.38 6.30
CA LEU A 303 -17.61 21.62 5.86
C LEU A 303 -18.58 22.44 4.99
N GLY A 304 -18.25 23.68 4.61
CA GLY A 304 -19.16 24.57 3.88
C GLY A 304 -19.57 24.07 2.48
N ALA A 305 -18.78 23.15 1.91
CA ALA A 305 -19.01 22.50 0.62
C ALA A 305 -19.59 21.08 0.72
N VAL A 306 -19.72 20.51 1.93
CA VAL A 306 -20.21 19.14 2.12
C VAL A 306 -21.65 19.01 1.64
N SER A 307 -21.94 17.98 0.86
CA SER A 307 -23.27 17.73 0.30
C SER A 307 -23.58 16.24 0.24
N ARG A 308 -24.83 15.89 -0.09
CA ARG A 308 -25.20 14.49 -0.38
C ARG A 308 -24.64 14.02 -1.72
N VAL A 309 -24.37 12.72 -1.84
CA VAL A 309 -24.05 12.08 -3.13
C VAL A 309 -25.17 12.36 -4.15
N ASN A 310 -24.78 12.66 -5.40
CA ASN A 310 -25.65 13.01 -6.52
C ASN A 310 -26.57 14.23 -6.28
N SER A 311 -26.23 15.13 -5.34
CA SER A 311 -26.99 16.36 -5.13
C SER A 311 -26.78 17.36 -6.28
N PHE A 312 -27.86 17.96 -6.78
CA PHE A 312 -27.83 19.05 -7.76
C PHE A 312 -28.26 20.37 -7.11
N GLY A 313 -27.65 21.48 -7.52
CA GLY A 313 -27.83 22.80 -6.90
C GLY A 313 -26.54 23.62 -6.99
N TYR A 314 -26.17 24.30 -5.90
CA TYR A 314 -24.89 24.99 -5.81
C TYR A 314 -23.72 24.01 -5.64
N LEU A 315 -23.00 23.75 -6.73
CA LEU A 315 -21.81 22.90 -6.73
C LEU A 315 -20.59 23.67 -6.23
N TYR A 316 -20.32 23.58 -4.92
CA TYR A 316 -19.13 24.18 -4.30
C TYR A 316 -17.86 23.36 -4.56
N GLY A 317 -16.71 24.04 -4.57
CA GLY A 317 -15.38 23.43 -4.74
C GLY A 317 -14.37 24.40 -5.32
N THR A 318 -13.08 24.10 -5.18
CA THR A 318 -11.99 24.95 -5.68
C THR A 318 -11.53 24.54 -7.10
N PRO A 319 -11.62 25.41 -8.11
CA PRO A 319 -11.12 25.12 -9.46
C PRO A 319 -9.61 24.82 -9.48
N GLY A 320 -9.23 23.72 -10.13
CA GLY A 320 -7.89 23.13 -10.10
C GLY A 320 -7.71 21.99 -9.08
N PHE A 321 -8.70 21.78 -8.19
CA PHE A 321 -8.85 20.62 -7.31
C PHE A 321 -10.13 19.84 -7.57
N GLN A 322 -11.24 20.54 -7.83
CA GLN A 322 -12.57 19.95 -8.10
C GLN A 322 -12.57 19.08 -9.37
N ALA A 323 -13.31 17.96 -9.34
CA ALA A 323 -13.40 17.02 -10.46
C ALA A 323 -14.12 17.63 -11.68
N PRO A 324 -13.64 17.39 -12.92
CA PRO A 324 -14.15 18.04 -14.13
C PRO A 324 -15.60 17.64 -14.49
N GLU A 325 -16.03 16.43 -14.11
CA GLU A 325 -17.35 15.91 -14.41
C GLU A 325 -18.45 16.34 -13.43
N ILE A 326 -18.12 17.04 -12.34
CA ILE A 326 -19.06 17.32 -11.23
C ILE A 326 -20.33 18.06 -11.69
N VAL A 327 -20.23 18.90 -12.72
CA VAL A 327 -21.38 19.61 -13.34
C VAL A 327 -22.36 18.69 -14.08
N ARG A 328 -21.92 17.47 -14.43
CA ARG A 328 -22.69 16.45 -15.14
C ARG A 328 -23.22 15.37 -14.19
N THR A 329 -22.43 14.97 -13.20
CA THR A 329 -22.75 13.87 -12.27
C THR A 329 -23.35 14.34 -10.95
N GLY A 330 -23.13 15.60 -10.57
CA GLY A 330 -23.16 16.00 -9.17
C GLY A 330 -21.98 15.43 -8.37
N PRO A 331 -21.92 15.71 -7.06
CA PRO A 331 -20.95 15.17 -6.11
C PRO A 331 -20.99 13.64 -6.02
N THR A 332 -19.83 12.99 -6.06
CA THR A 332 -19.69 11.54 -5.96
C THR A 332 -18.44 11.15 -5.16
N ILE A 333 -18.41 9.91 -4.65
CA ILE A 333 -17.22 9.29 -4.03
C ILE A 333 -15.97 9.47 -4.91
N VAL A 334 -16.10 9.17 -6.21
CA VAL A 334 -15.02 9.27 -7.19
C VAL A 334 -14.63 10.72 -7.54
N SER A 335 -15.47 11.72 -7.24
CA SER A 335 -15.08 13.13 -7.31
C SER A 335 -14.28 13.59 -6.09
N ASP A 336 -14.54 13.05 -4.89
CA ASP A 336 -13.67 13.27 -3.73
C ASP A 336 -12.30 12.61 -3.96
N ILE A 337 -12.25 11.39 -4.50
CA ILE A 337 -11.00 10.68 -4.85
C ILE A 337 -10.14 11.50 -5.82
N TYR A 338 -10.75 12.21 -6.77
CA TYR A 338 -10.07 13.18 -7.62
C TYR A 338 -9.43 14.31 -6.78
N THR A 339 -10.18 14.90 -5.84
CA THR A 339 -9.63 15.94 -4.95
C THR A 339 -8.50 15.43 -4.04
N VAL A 340 -8.48 14.15 -3.64
CA VAL A 340 -7.34 13.52 -2.93
C VAL A 340 -6.10 13.49 -3.83
N GLY A 341 -6.23 13.02 -5.07
CA GLY A 341 -5.14 13.02 -6.05
C GLY A 341 -4.61 14.43 -6.34
N ARG A 342 -5.50 15.42 -6.50
CA ARG A 342 -5.12 16.83 -6.68
C ARG A 342 -4.46 17.43 -5.44
N THR A 343 -4.88 17.03 -4.24
CA THR A 343 -4.29 17.47 -2.97
C THR A 343 -2.87 16.94 -2.82
N LEU A 344 -2.65 15.63 -3.02
CA LEU A 344 -1.32 15.03 -3.03
C LEU A 344 -0.40 15.73 -4.04
N ALA A 345 -0.85 15.90 -5.29
CA ALA A 345 -0.08 16.58 -6.32
C ALA A 345 0.23 18.05 -5.97
N ALA A 346 -0.70 18.79 -5.36
CA ALA A 346 -0.45 20.16 -4.93
C ALA A 346 0.61 20.27 -3.81
N LEU A 347 0.69 19.27 -2.92
CA LEU A 347 1.67 19.20 -1.83
C LEU A 347 3.08 18.81 -2.31
N THR A 348 3.21 17.91 -3.28
CA THR A 348 4.51 17.31 -3.68
C THR A 348 5.04 17.74 -5.04
N VAL A 349 4.17 17.98 -6.03
CA VAL A 349 4.54 18.22 -7.45
C VAL A 349 4.56 19.70 -7.77
N ASN A 350 5.45 20.15 -8.66
CA ASN A 350 5.50 21.56 -9.10
C ASN A 350 4.43 21.88 -10.16
N LEU A 351 3.16 21.73 -9.77
CA LEU A 351 2.00 21.94 -10.65
C LEU A 351 1.98 23.35 -11.28
N PRO A 352 1.82 23.46 -12.62
CA PRO A 352 1.67 24.74 -13.29
C PRO A 352 0.44 25.52 -12.80
N THR A 353 0.55 26.85 -12.70
CA THR A 353 -0.61 27.71 -12.35
C THR A 353 -0.96 28.71 -13.43
N ARG A 354 -2.25 28.80 -13.80
CA ARG A 354 -2.81 29.80 -14.71
C ARG A 354 -3.93 30.56 -13.98
N ASN A 355 -3.90 31.89 -14.03
CA ASN A 355 -4.88 32.77 -13.35
C ASN A 355 -5.06 32.44 -11.83
N GLY A 356 -3.98 32.04 -11.15
CA GLY A 356 -4.01 31.70 -9.72
C GLY A 356 -4.55 30.29 -9.39
N ARG A 357 -4.93 29.49 -10.38
CA ARG A 357 -5.43 28.11 -10.23
C ARG A 357 -4.40 27.13 -10.77
N TYR A 358 -4.36 25.91 -10.23
CA TYR A 358 -3.57 24.83 -10.84
C TYR A 358 -4.20 24.40 -12.17
N VAL A 359 -3.36 24.06 -13.14
CA VAL A 359 -3.80 23.47 -14.42
C VAL A 359 -4.12 21.99 -14.20
N ASP A 360 -5.11 21.47 -14.94
CA ASP A 360 -5.53 20.07 -14.86
C ASP A 360 -4.43 19.11 -15.36
N GLY A 361 -4.51 17.85 -14.95
CA GLY A 361 -3.49 16.84 -15.24
C GLY A 361 -2.20 17.02 -14.41
N LEU A 362 -1.16 16.28 -14.80
CA LEU A 362 0.16 16.28 -14.15
C LEU A 362 1.23 16.71 -15.17
N PRO A 363 2.29 17.43 -14.75
CA PRO A 363 3.45 17.67 -15.61
C PRO A 363 4.11 16.34 -16.04
N GLU A 364 4.57 16.27 -17.29
CA GLU A 364 5.18 15.05 -17.85
C GLU A 364 6.58 14.80 -17.27
N ASP A 365 7.44 15.84 -17.26
CA ASP A 365 8.85 15.78 -16.86
C ASP A 365 9.13 16.25 -15.42
N ASP A 366 8.21 16.05 -14.46
CA ASP A 366 8.48 16.42 -13.06
C ASP A 366 9.41 15.40 -12.38
N PRO A 367 10.53 15.84 -11.75
CA PRO A 367 11.50 14.93 -11.13
C PRO A 367 10.90 14.00 -10.09
N VAL A 368 9.92 14.45 -9.29
CA VAL A 368 9.27 13.63 -8.25
C VAL A 368 8.48 12.49 -8.89
N LEU A 369 7.80 12.77 -10.01
CA LEU A 369 7.01 11.79 -10.75
C LEU A 369 7.87 10.79 -11.52
N THR A 370 9.11 11.15 -11.86
CA THR A 370 10.11 10.25 -12.45
C THR A 370 10.80 9.40 -11.38
N THR A 371 11.09 9.95 -10.20
CA THR A 371 11.71 9.23 -9.08
C THR A 371 10.79 8.19 -8.45
N TYR A 372 9.48 8.45 -8.36
CA TYR A 372 8.51 7.56 -7.71
C TYR A 372 7.41 7.12 -8.69
N ASP A 373 7.72 6.11 -9.52
CA ASP A 373 6.85 5.61 -10.61
C ASP A 373 5.43 5.27 -10.13
N SER A 374 5.29 4.52 -9.04
CA SER A 374 4.00 4.13 -8.50
C SER A 374 3.21 5.28 -7.88
N PHE A 375 3.88 6.30 -7.33
CA PHE A 375 3.20 7.52 -6.90
C PHE A 375 2.64 8.29 -8.10
N ARG A 376 3.41 8.38 -9.21
CA ARG A 376 2.91 8.94 -10.48
C ARG A 376 1.70 8.19 -11.01
N ARG A 377 1.71 6.84 -11.00
CA ARG A 377 0.57 6.01 -11.43
C ARG A 377 -0.66 6.21 -10.53
N LEU A 378 -0.46 6.24 -9.21
CA LEU A 378 -1.54 6.52 -8.25
C LEU A 378 -2.18 7.89 -8.46
N LEU A 379 -1.38 8.93 -8.69
CA LEU A 379 -1.89 10.26 -9.01
C LEU A 379 -2.65 10.28 -10.35
N ARG A 380 -2.15 9.58 -11.38
CA ARG A 380 -2.85 9.44 -12.66
C ARG A 380 -4.20 8.74 -12.48
N ARG A 381 -4.25 7.59 -11.79
CA ARG A 381 -5.51 6.87 -11.53
C ARG A 381 -6.49 7.72 -10.73
N ALA A 382 -6.04 8.36 -9.64
CA ALA A 382 -6.90 9.24 -8.84
C ALA A 382 -7.44 10.43 -9.65
N THR A 383 -6.66 10.99 -10.58
CA THR A 383 -7.01 12.20 -11.35
C THR A 383 -7.45 11.93 -12.80
N ASP A 384 -7.85 10.70 -13.13
CA ASP A 384 -8.32 10.35 -14.48
C ASP A 384 -9.59 11.18 -14.85
N PRO A 385 -9.67 11.75 -16.07
CA PRO A 385 -10.86 12.45 -16.54
C PRO A 385 -12.14 11.61 -16.58
N ASP A 386 -12.05 10.29 -16.77
CA ASP A 386 -13.19 9.37 -16.64
C ASP A 386 -13.33 8.92 -15.18
N PRO A 387 -14.42 9.29 -14.48
CA PRO A 387 -14.63 8.90 -13.08
C PRO A 387 -14.64 7.37 -12.87
N ARG A 388 -14.91 6.57 -13.91
CA ARG A 388 -14.96 5.10 -13.83
C ARG A 388 -13.58 4.44 -13.80
N ARG A 389 -12.50 5.17 -14.12
CA ARG A 389 -11.12 4.68 -14.11
C ARG A 389 -10.39 4.93 -12.78
N ARG A 390 -10.98 5.76 -11.92
CA ARG A 390 -10.44 6.10 -10.60
C ARG A 390 -10.54 4.91 -9.64
N PHE A 391 -10.03 5.07 -8.43
CA PHE A 391 -10.35 4.17 -7.31
C PHE A 391 -11.87 4.20 -7.07
N GLY A 392 -12.47 3.05 -6.79
CA GLY A 392 -13.91 2.94 -6.52
C GLY A 392 -14.30 3.44 -5.13
N SER A 393 -13.37 3.38 -4.16
CA SER A 393 -13.58 3.87 -2.80
C SER A 393 -12.30 4.45 -2.18
N THR A 394 -12.44 5.16 -1.06
CA THR A 394 -11.33 5.71 -0.28
C THR A 394 -10.53 4.63 0.46
N GLU A 395 -11.13 3.49 0.80
CA GLU A 395 -10.42 2.33 1.36
C GLU A 395 -9.52 1.67 0.31
N GLU A 396 -10.02 1.48 -0.91
CA GLU A 396 -9.23 0.95 -2.04
C GLU A 396 -8.02 1.87 -2.32
N MET A 397 -8.27 3.19 -2.38
CA MET A 397 -7.21 4.18 -2.52
C MET A 397 -6.22 4.15 -1.34
N SER A 398 -6.70 4.01 -0.10
CA SER A 398 -5.87 3.96 1.11
C SER A 398 -4.94 2.73 1.11
N ALA A 399 -5.45 1.56 0.73
CA ALA A 399 -4.66 0.33 0.62
C ALA A 399 -3.53 0.48 -0.40
N GLN A 400 -3.84 1.01 -1.58
CA GLN A 400 -2.82 1.25 -2.62
C GLN A 400 -1.83 2.36 -2.22
N LEU A 401 -2.32 3.43 -1.59
CA LEU A 401 -1.50 4.54 -1.09
C LEU A 401 -0.53 4.09 0.02
N MET A 402 -0.91 3.12 0.86
CA MET A 402 -0.02 2.48 1.83
C MET A 402 1.06 1.62 1.15
N GLY A 403 0.72 0.91 0.06
CA GLY A 403 1.72 0.21 -0.77
C GLY A 403 2.75 1.17 -1.35
N VAL A 404 2.29 2.27 -1.95
CA VAL A 404 3.17 3.34 -2.46
C VAL A 404 4.01 3.97 -1.34
N LEU A 405 3.47 4.18 -0.14
CA LEU A 405 4.25 4.72 0.98
C LEU A 405 5.43 3.80 1.35
N ARG A 406 5.20 2.49 1.39
CA ARG A 406 6.25 1.50 1.68
C ARG A 406 7.37 1.57 0.65
N GLU A 407 7.03 1.67 -0.64
CA GLU A 407 7.99 1.81 -1.74
C GLU A 407 8.82 3.11 -1.61
N VAL A 408 8.16 4.25 -1.39
CA VAL A 408 8.82 5.55 -1.22
C VAL A 408 9.78 5.53 -0.01
N VAL A 409 9.30 5.10 1.16
CA VAL A 409 10.12 5.06 2.38
C VAL A 409 11.27 4.05 2.26
N ALA A 410 11.05 2.90 1.61
CA ALA A 410 12.11 1.93 1.36
C ALA A 410 13.18 2.46 0.39
N GLN A 411 12.76 3.16 -0.68
CA GLN A 411 13.66 3.80 -1.64
C GLN A 411 14.50 4.91 -1.00
N ASP A 412 13.89 5.76 -0.17
CA ASP A 412 14.54 6.92 0.46
C ASP A 412 15.44 6.53 1.65
N THR A 413 15.04 5.51 2.44
CA THR A 413 15.79 5.09 3.64
C THR A 413 16.75 3.92 3.41
N GLY A 414 16.60 3.18 2.30
CA GLY A 414 17.34 1.94 2.04
C GLY A 414 16.94 0.77 2.95
N ILE A 415 15.87 0.91 3.76
CA ILE A 415 15.40 -0.11 4.70
C ILE A 415 14.07 -0.69 4.17
N PRO A 416 13.98 -2.01 3.90
CA PRO A 416 12.76 -2.66 3.44
C PRO A 416 11.56 -2.42 4.35
N ARG A 417 10.39 -2.22 3.74
CA ARG A 417 9.11 -1.95 4.40
C ARG A 417 8.07 -2.99 3.96
N PRO A 418 8.27 -4.28 4.29
CA PRO A 418 7.37 -5.34 3.87
C PRO A 418 5.95 -5.13 4.40
N GLY A 419 4.98 -5.63 3.66
CA GLY A 419 3.58 -5.60 4.06
C GLY A 419 2.76 -6.64 3.30
N LEU A 420 1.67 -7.08 3.91
CA LEU A 420 0.69 -7.93 3.25
C LEU A 420 -0.15 -7.08 2.29
N SER A 421 -0.40 -7.64 1.10
CA SER A 421 -1.33 -7.10 0.11
C SER A 421 -2.77 -7.43 0.50
N THR A 422 -3.70 -6.55 0.12
CA THR A 422 -5.15 -6.78 0.21
C THR A 422 -5.76 -7.18 -1.14
N VAL A 423 -4.95 -7.28 -2.19
CA VAL A 423 -5.38 -7.55 -3.58
C VAL A 423 -4.79 -8.86 -4.09
N PHE A 424 -3.58 -9.21 -3.66
CA PHE A 424 -2.82 -10.39 -4.09
C PHE A 424 -2.40 -11.28 -2.92
N SER A 425 -2.20 -12.58 -3.18
CA SER A 425 -1.56 -13.49 -2.24
C SER A 425 -0.08 -13.11 -2.00
N PRO A 426 0.56 -13.62 -0.94
CA PRO A 426 2.02 -13.75 -0.92
C PRO A 426 2.54 -14.57 -2.11
N SER A 427 3.85 -14.48 -2.40
CA SER A 427 4.50 -15.33 -3.42
C SER A 427 4.33 -16.80 -3.06
N ARG A 428 3.92 -17.63 -4.03
CA ARG A 428 3.59 -19.04 -3.81
C ARG A 428 4.82 -19.94 -3.80
N SER A 429 5.86 -19.51 -4.51
CA SER A 429 7.18 -20.11 -4.55
C SER A 429 8.20 -19.03 -4.94
N THR A 430 9.42 -19.45 -5.27
CA THR A 430 10.48 -18.61 -5.83
C THR A 430 10.83 -19.09 -7.24
N PHE A 431 11.37 -18.21 -8.07
CA PHE A 431 11.83 -18.52 -9.43
C PHE A 431 13.23 -17.95 -9.68
N GLY A 432 13.99 -18.58 -10.58
CA GLY A 432 15.31 -18.14 -11.03
C GLY A 432 16.43 -18.28 -10.00
N VAL A 433 16.19 -18.87 -8.83
CA VAL A 433 17.12 -18.91 -7.69
C VAL A 433 18.36 -19.76 -8.02
N ASP A 434 18.16 -20.96 -8.54
CA ASP A 434 19.23 -21.94 -8.74
C ASP A 434 19.95 -21.82 -10.09
N LEU A 435 19.51 -20.96 -11.01
CA LEU A 435 19.95 -20.96 -12.42
C LEU A 435 21.47 -20.93 -12.60
N LEU A 436 22.16 -19.99 -11.93
CA LEU A 436 23.60 -19.79 -12.11
C LEU A 436 24.44 -20.88 -11.42
N VAL A 437 23.95 -21.41 -10.29
CA VAL A 437 24.65 -22.49 -9.57
C VAL A 437 24.37 -23.86 -10.20
N ALA A 438 23.23 -24.05 -10.87
CA ALA A 438 22.92 -25.27 -11.60
C ALA A 438 23.92 -25.55 -12.72
N HIS A 439 24.45 -24.51 -13.39
CA HIS A 439 25.53 -24.64 -14.38
C HIS A 439 26.80 -25.30 -13.81
N THR A 440 26.97 -25.33 -12.47
CA THR A 440 28.09 -26.01 -11.80
C THR A 440 27.80 -27.47 -11.44
N ASP A 441 26.56 -27.97 -11.62
CA ASP A 441 26.19 -29.37 -11.35
C ASP A 441 26.92 -30.35 -12.30
N VAL A 442 27.48 -29.87 -13.42
CA VAL A 442 28.41 -30.61 -14.29
C VAL A 442 29.61 -31.21 -13.54
N TYR A 443 30.08 -30.56 -12.45
CA TYR A 443 31.14 -31.11 -11.61
C TYR A 443 30.67 -32.35 -10.83
N LEU A 444 29.39 -32.44 -10.50
CA LEU A 444 28.79 -33.55 -9.76
C LEU A 444 28.48 -34.76 -10.64
N ASP A 445 27.90 -34.56 -11.83
CA ASP A 445 27.35 -35.66 -12.64
C ASP A 445 27.91 -35.81 -14.08
N GLY A 446 28.58 -34.79 -14.60
CA GLY A 446 29.18 -34.76 -15.94
C GLY A 446 28.19 -34.43 -17.07
N GLN A 447 27.00 -33.96 -16.77
CA GLN A 447 25.99 -33.55 -17.75
C GLN A 447 26.13 -32.08 -18.13
N VAL A 448 25.59 -31.69 -19.29
CA VAL A 448 25.58 -30.28 -19.72
C VAL A 448 24.41 -29.58 -19.05
N HIS A 449 24.74 -28.71 -18.11
CA HIS A 449 23.79 -27.85 -17.40
C HIS A 449 23.74 -26.48 -18.08
N SER A 450 22.58 -26.13 -18.61
CA SER A 450 22.32 -24.87 -19.32
C SER A 450 20.92 -24.33 -19.00
N GLU A 451 20.55 -24.41 -17.72
CA GLU A 451 19.28 -23.97 -17.17
C GLU A 451 19.05 -22.49 -17.50
N ARG A 452 17.81 -22.17 -17.88
CA ARG A 452 17.33 -20.82 -18.17
C ARG A 452 16.04 -20.60 -17.39
N LEU A 453 15.74 -19.34 -17.10
CA LEU A 453 14.44 -18.95 -16.56
C LEU A 453 13.33 -19.42 -17.51
N THR A 454 12.22 -19.91 -16.98
CA THR A 454 11.08 -20.36 -17.79
C THR A 454 9.79 -19.72 -17.33
N ALA A 455 8.88 -19.43 -18.27
CA ALA A 455 7.55 -18.91 -17.98
C ALA A 455 6.80 -19.81 -16.97
N ARG A 456 6.93 -21.13 -17.07
CA ARG A 456 6.28 -22.08 -16.16
C ARG A 456 6.76 -21.95 -14.71
N GLU A 457 8.06 -21.77 -14.50
CA GLU A 457 8.64 -21.54 -13.17
C GLU A 457 8.09 -20.24 -12.58
N ILE A 458 8.09 -19.15 -13.36
CA ILE A 458 7.54 -17.85 -12.96
C ILE A 458 6.06 -17.98 -12.58
N VAL A 459 5.20 -18.54 -13.45
CA VAL A 459 3.76 -18.63 -13.21
C VAL A 459 3.43 -19.37 -11.93
N THR A 460 4.07 -20.51 -11.66
CA THR A 460 3.82 -21.30 -10.44
C THR A 460 4.28 -20.58 -9.16
N ALA A 461 5.23 -19.64 -9.26
CA ALA A 461 5.76 -18.86 -8.15
C ALA A 461 5.06 -17.51 -7.92
N LEU A 462 4.53 -16.88 -8.97
CA LEU A 462 3.84 -15.59 -8.91
C LEU A 462 2.69 -15.60 -7.88
N GLN A 463 2.47 -14.42 -7.30
CA GLN A 463 1.26 -14.10 -6.54
C GLN A 463 0.01 -14.27 -7.41
N VAL A 464 -1.14 -14.51 -6.78
CA VAL A 464 -2.43 -14.59 -7.47
C VAL A 464 -3.43 -13.60 -6.86
N PRO A 465 -4.39 -13.07 -7.63
CA PRO A 465 -5.49 -12.29 -7.10
C PRO A 465 -6.18 -13.00 -5.93
N LEU A 466 -6.51 -12.26 -4.88
CA LEU A 466 -7.35 -12.77 -3.81
C LEU A 466 -8.80 -12.92 -4.30
N VAL A 467 -9.45 -14.00 -3.86
CA VAL A 467 -10.86 -14.29 -4.11
C VAL A 467 -11.72 -13.19 -3.49
N ASP A 468 -12.67 -12.65 -4.23
CA ASP A 468 -13.67 -11.73 -3.71
C ASP A 468 -14.54 -12.41 -2.64
N PRO A 469 -14.56 -11.93 -1.38
CA PRO A 469 -15.38 -12.51 -0.32
C PRO A 469 -16.90 -12.32 -0.54
N ALA A 470 -17.32 -11.49 -1.50
CA ALA A 470 -18.73 -11.32 -1.88
C ALA A 470 -19.19 -12.28 -2.99
N ASP A 471 -18.29 -13.05 -3.63
CA ASP A 471 -18.68 -14.05 -4.63
C ASP A 471 -19.36 -15.26 -3.97
N VAL A 472 -20.43 -15.77 -4.59
CA VAL A 472 -21.23 -16.90 -4.08
C VAL A 472 -20.42 -18.20 -3.86
N ALA A 473 -19.29 -18.37 -4.53
CA ALA A 473 -18.40 -19.53 -4.37
C ALA A 473 -17.29 -19.33 -3.32
N ALA A 474 -17.18 -18.16 -2.67
CA ALA A 474 -16.03 -17.83 -1.82
C ALA A 474 -15.78 -18.84 -0.69
N SER A 475 -16.83 -19.42 -0.10
CA SER A 475 -16.77 -20.46 0.94
C SER A 475 -16.15 -21.77 0.41
N VAL A 476 -16.62 -22.26 -0.74
CA VAL A 476 -16.11 -23.46 -1.43
C VAL A 476 -14.66 -23.25 -1.85
N LEU A 477 -14.33 -22.05 -2.33
CA LEU A 477 -12.97 -21.71 -2.76
C LEU A 477 -11.98 -21.70 -1.59
N GLN A 478 -12.36 -21.23 -0.40
CA GLN A 478 -11.50 -21.29 0.80
C GLN A 478 -11.03 -22.72 1.12
N ALA A 479 -11.90 -23.72 0.95
CA ALA A 479 -11.54 -25.13 1.18
C ALA A 479 -10.53 -25.70 0.15
N THR A 480 -10.40 -25.08 -1.03
CA THR A 480 -9.52 -25.54 -2.11
C THR A 480 -8.22 -24.74 -2.24
N VAL A 481 -8.00 -23.68 -1.44
CA VAL A 481 -6.80 -22.82 -1.49
C VAL A 481 -5.48 -23.58 -1.38
N LEU A 482 -5.45 -24.67 -0.61
CA LEU A 482 -4.26 -25.50 -0.36
C LEU A 482 -4.16 -26.74 -1.28
N SER A 483 -5.13 -26.97 -2.17
CA SER A 483 -5.15 -28.12 -3.08
C SER A 483 -4.15 -27.96 -4.22
N GLN A 484 -3.58 -29.09 -4.67
CA GLN A 484 -2.76 -29.14 -5.88
C GLN A 484 -3.63 -28.90 -7.13
N PRO A 485 -3.12 -28.33 -8.24
CA PRO A 485 -3.93 -27.90 -9.37
C PRO A 485 -4.91 -28.96 -9.94
N VAL A 486 -4.49 -30.23 -10.01
CA VAL A 486 -5.38 -31.34 -10.46
C VAL A 486 -6.51 -31.57 -9.45
N GLN A 487 -6.18 -31.67 -8.16
CA GLN A 487 -7.15 -31.85 -7.08
C GLN A 487 -8.13 -30.66 -6.99
N THR A 488 -7.65 -29.44 -7.25
CA THR A 488 -8.50 -28.24 -7.36
C THR A 488 -9.51 -28.43 -8.49
N LEU A 489 -9.07 -28.77 -9.72
CA LEU A 489 -9.97 -28.98 -10.86
C LEU A 489 -11.00 -30.09 -10.61
N ASP A 490 -10.62 -31.18 -9.97
CA ASP A 490 -11.56 -32.26 -9.65
C ASP A 490 -12.55 -31.87 -8.54
N SER A 491 -12.10 -31.09 -7.54
CA SER A 491 -12.98 -30.56 -6.48
C SER A 491 -13.98 -29.53 -7.03
N LEU A 492 -13.56 -28.63 -7.93
CA LEU A 492 -14.43 -27.64 -8.56
C LEU A 492 -15.43 -28.29 -9.53
N ARG A 493 -15.03 -29.35 -10.24
CA ARG A 493 -15.96 -30.16 -11.03
C ARG A 493 -16.99 -30.84 -10.13
N ALA A 494 -16.57 -31.43 -9.02
CA ALA A 494 -17.48 -32.06 -8.07
C ALA A 494 -18.47 -31.04 -7.50
N ALA A 495 -18.02 -29.85 -7.08
CA ALA A 495 -18.87 -28.77 -6.61
C ALA A 495 -19.91 -28.32 -7.66
N ARG A 496 -19.49 -28.15 -8.94
CA ARG A 496 -20.41 -27.73 -10.01
C ARG A 496 -21.41 -28.82 -10.45
N HIS A 497 -21.07 -30.10 -10.26
CA HIS A 497 -21.96 -31.22 -10.59
C HIS A 497 -22.79 -31.71 -9.38
N GLY A 498 -22.44 -31.29 -8.16
CA GLY A 498 -23.29 -31.37 -7.00
C GLY A 498 -24.44 -30.39 -7.11
N THR A 499 -25.67 -30.88 -7.27
CA THR A 499 -26.86 -30.04 -7.16
C THR A 499 -27.02 -29.59 -5.71
N LEU A 500 -26.74 -28.29 -5.47
CA LEU A 500 -26.81 -27.58 -4.19
C LEU A 500 -25.63 -27.90 -3.25
N ASP A 501 -24.91 -26.85 -2.82
CA ASP A 501 -24.24 -26.85 -1.51
C ASP A 501 -25.29 -26.98 -0.40
N ALA A 502 -24.86 -27.24 0.85
CA ALA A 502 -25.76 -27.47 1.98
C ALA A 502 -26.79 -26.37 2.24
N ASP A 503 -26.52 -25.13 1.79
CA ASP A 503 -27.37 -23.95 1.92
C ASP A 503 -28.19 -23.60 0.66
N GLY A 504 -28.11 -24.40 -0.41
CA GLY A 504 -28.97 -24.27 -1.59
C GLY A 504 -28.60 -23.18 -2.62
N VAL A 505 -27.36 -22.70 -2.60
CA VAL A 505 -26.88 -21.60 -3.46
C VAL A 505 -26.55 -22.08 -4.88
N GLU A 506 -26.98 -21.32 -5.90
CA GLU A 506 -26.72 -21.65 -7.30
C GLU A 506 -25.36 -21.07 -7.77
N VAL A 507 -24.30 -21.89 -7.71
CA VAL A 507 -22.90 -21.47 -7.98
C VAL A 507 -22.62 -21.16 -9.47
N SER A 508 -23.63 -21.22 -10.34
CA SER A 508 -23.54 -20.95 -11.79
C SER A 508 -23.26 -19.48 -12.13
N GLU A 509 -23.61 -18.57 -11.22
CA GLU A 509 -23.39 -17.13 -11.33
C GLU A 509 -21.98 -16.68 -10.87
N SER A 510 -21.22 -17.55 -10.20
CA SER A 510 -19.86 -17.24 -9.69
C SER A 510 -18.90 -16.85 -10.82
N ILE A 511 -18.13 -15.79 -10.56
CA ILE A 511 -16.99 -15.36 -11.40
C ILE A 511 -15.70 -16.00 -10.86
N GLU A 512 -15.54 -16.10 -9.54
CA GLU A 512 -14.33 -16.62 -8.91
C GLU A 512 -14.12 -18.12 -9.12
N LEU A 513 -15.19 -18.93 -9.24
CA LEU A 513 -15.05 -20.37 -9.50
C LEU A 513 -14.42 -20.67 -10.88
N PRO A 514 -14.90 -20.08 -12.00
CA PRO A 514 -14.19 -20.13 -13.29
C PRO A 514 -12.76 -19.60 -13.23
N LEU A 515 -12.48 -18.52 -12.48
CA LEU A 515 -11.12 -17.97 -12.34
C LEU A 515 -10.18 -18.94 -11.60
N MET A 516 -10.68 -19.69 -10.61
CA MET A 516 -9.89 -20.73 -9.94
C MET A 516 -9.61 -21.93 -10.87
N GLU A 517 -10.56 -22.32 -11.74
CA GLU A 517 -10.29 -23.31 -12.80
C GLU A 517 -9.21 -22.80 -13.78
N VAL A 518 -9.29 -21.53 -14.21
CA VAL A 518 -8.29 -20.89 -15.09
C VAL A 518 -6.90 -20.92 -14.44
N ARG A 519 -6.78 -20.50 -13.17
CA ARG A 519 -5.53 -20.54 -12.42
C ARG A 519 -4.93 -21.95 -12.40
N ALA A 520 -5.73 -22.96 -12.06
CA ALA A 520 -5.26 -24.35 -11.99
C ALA A 520 -4.83 -24.89 -13.37
N LEU A 521 -5.49 -24.48 -14.45
CA LEU A 521 -5.08 -24.82 -15.82
C LEU A 521 -3.76 -24.14 -16.21
N LEU A 522 -3.55 -22.88 -15.84
CA LEU A 522 -2.30 -22.14 -16.09
C LEU A 522 -1.11 -22.72 -15.30
N ASP A 523 -1.31 -23.10 -14.03
CA ASP A 523 -0.30 -23.82 -13.23
C ASP A 523 0.10 -25.19 -13.86
N LEU A 524 -0.83 -25.84 -14.56
CA LEU A 524 -0.59 -27.07 -15.32
C LEU A 524 0.00 -26.82 -16.73
N GLY A 525 -0.01 -25.58 -17.23
CA GLY A 525 0.42 -25.22 -18.58
C GLY A 525 -0.64 -25.46 -19.69
N ASP A 526 -1.90 -25.71 -19.34
CA ASP A 526 -3.00 -25.93 -20.28
C ASP A 526 -3.63 -24.60 -20.73
N VAL A 527 -2.80 -23.77 -21.38
CA VAL A 527 -3.18 -22.41 -21.77
C VAL A 527 -4.39 -22.40 -22.71
N ALA A 528 -4.49 -23.37 -23.63
CA ALA A 528 -5.60 -23.45 -24.58
C ALA A 528 -6.98 -23.76 -23.95
N LYS A 529 -7.04 -24.32 -22.74
CA LYS A 529 -8.28 -24.40 -21.95
C LYS A 529 -8.46 -23.17 -21.07
N ALA A 530 -7.39 -22.62 -20.52
CA ALA A 530 -7.43 -21.40 -19.71
C ALA A 530 -7.95 -20.19 -20.50
N THR A 531 -7.39 -19.91 -21.69
CA THR A 531 -7.79 -18.77 -22.52
C THR A 531 -9.26 -18.86 -22.95
N ARG A 532 -9.73 -20.02 -23.42
CA ARG A 532 -11.16 -20.20 -23.76
C ARG A 532 -12.09 -19.90 -22.58
N LYS A 533 -11.71 -20.29 -21.37
CA LYS A 533 -12.47 -19.99 -20.16
C LYS A 533 -12.43 -18.51 -19.76
N LEU A 534 -11.34 -17.81 -20.06
CA LEU A 534 -11.25 -16.36 -19.90
C LEU A 534 -12.14 -15.65 -20.91
N ASP A 535 -12.14 -16.07 -22.17
CA ASP A 535 -12.99 -15.52 -23.22
C ASP A 535 -14.49 -15.75 -22.89
N ASP A 536 -14.89 -17.00 -22.57
CA ASP A 536 -16.25 -17.36 -22.14
C ASP A 536 -16.74 -16.53 -20.93
N LEU A 537 -15.82 -16.13 -20.03
CA LEU A 537 -16.12 -15.34 -18.83
C LEU A 537 -16.15 -13.84 -19.15
N ALA A 538 -15.27 -13.36 -20.03
CA ALA A 538 -15.23 -11.97 -20.50
C ALA A 538 -16.48 -11.61 -21.29
N ASP A 539 -17.04 -12.52 -22.09
CA ASP A 539 -18.32 -12.34 -22.78
C ASP A 539 -19.51 -12.15 -21.81
N ARG A 540 -19.41 -12.69 -20.59
CA ARG A 540 -20.45 -12.56 -19.53
C ARG A 540 -20.24 -11.34 -18.63
N ALA A 541 -19.01 -11.10 -18.18
CA ALA A 541 -18.69 -10.17 -17.09
C ALA A 541 -17.81 -8.97 -17.52
N GLY A 542 -17.38 -8.93 -18.78
CA GLY A 542 -16.38 -8.00 -19.29
C GLY A 542 -14.95 -8.34 -18.86
N TRP A 543 -13.97 -7.69 -19.48
CA TRP A 543 -12.56 -7.78 -19.10
C TRP A 543 -12.29 -7.03 -17.79
N GLN A 544 -12.65 -7.66 -16.67
CA GLN A 544 -12.26 -7.18 -15.34
C GLN A 544 -10.77 -7.44 -15.08
N TRP A 545 -10.15 -6.66 -14.19
CA TRP A 545 -8.71 -6.72 -13.92
C TRP A 545 -8.18 -8.12 -13.57
N ARG A 546 -8.99 -8.98 -12.90
CA ARG A 546 -8.62 -10.38 -12.60
C ARG A 546 -8.49 -11.22 -13.87
N LEU A 547 -9.39 -11.02 -14.85
CA LEU A 547 -9.30 -11.68 -16.15
C LEU A 547 -8.08 -11.18 -16.93
N VAL A 548 -7.81 -9.86 -16.91
CA VAL A 548 -6.62 -9.25 -17.52
C VAL A 548 -5.34 -9.81 -16.90
N TRP A 549 -5.28 -9.99 -15.58
CA TRP A 549 -4.16 -10.65 -14.90
C TRP A 549 -3.92 -12.07 -15.42
N TYR A 550 -4.95 -12.92 -15.43
CA TYR A 550 -4.79 -14.31 -15.89
C TYR A 550 -4.55 -14.40 -17.41
N LYS A 551 -5.01 -13.42 -18.19
CA LYS A 551 -4.67 -13.26 -19.60
C LYS A 551 -3.19 -12.93 -19.78
N ALA A 552 -2.64 -12.00 -19.01
CA ALA A 552 -1.19 -11.72 -18.99
C ALA A 552 -0.35 -12.97 -18.64
N VAL A 553 -0.81 -13.77 -17.67
CA VAL A 553 -0.20 -15.06 -17.29
C VAL A 553 -0.28 -16.09 -18.42
N ALA A 554 -1.38 -16.13 -19.17
CA ALA A 554 -1.54 -16.98 -20.36
C ALA A 554 -0.58 -16.55 -21.48
N ASP A 555 -0.50 -15.24 -21.75
CA ASP A 555 0.35 -14.65 -22.80
C ASP A 555 1.83 -14.93 -22.52
N LEU A 556 2.26 -14.79 -21.25
CA LEU A 556 3.60 -15.14 -20.77
C LEU A 556 3.95 -16.62 -21.02
N LEU A 557 3.00 -17.55 -20.82
CA LEU A 557 3.21 -18.98 -21.10
C LEU A 557 3.27 -19.30 -22.60
N THR A 558 2.62 -18.49 -23.44
CA THR A 558 2.73 -18.61 -24.91
C THR A 558 3.96 -17.95 -25.51
N GLY A 559 4.70 -17.14 -24.75
CA GLY A 559 5.83 -16.35 -25.23
C GLY A 559 5.45 -15.04 -25.91
N ASP A 560 4.19 -14.59 -25.76
CA ASP A 560 3.73 -13.27 -26.21
C ASP A 560 4.01 -12.23 -25.12
N TYR A 561 5.28 -11.83 -25.02
CA TYR A 561 5.76 -10.95 -23.96
C TYR A 561 5.27 -9.51 -24.12
N ASP A 562 4.93 -9.07 -25.34
CA ASP A 562 4.39 -7.73 -25.60
C ASP A 562 2.94 -7.61 -25.06
N SER A 563 2.09 -8.61 -25.35
CA SER A 563 0.74 -8.69 -24.76
C SER A 563 0.80 -8.88 -23.24
N ALA A 564 1.67 -9.76 -22.74
CA ALA A 564 1.84 -9.97 -21.30
C ALA A 564 2.27 -8.68 -20.58
N THR A 565 3.23 -7.94 -21.14
CA THR A 565 3.70 -6.65 -20.59
C THR A 565 2.58 -5.61 -20.60
N THR A 566 1.79 -5.55 -21.67
CA THR A 566 0.63 -4.64 -21.77
C THR A 566 -0.41 -4.94 -20.69
N HIS A 567 -0.84 -6.20 -20.57
CA HIS A 567 -1.86 -6.62 -19.61
C HIS A 567 -1.38 -6.53 -18.15
N PHE A 568 -0.13 -6.89 -17.83
CA PHE A 568 0.42 -6.66 -16.49
C PHE A 568 0.59 -5.16 -16.16
N THR A 569 0.87 -4.32 -17.16
CA THR A 569 0.93 -2.86 -16.98
C THR A 569 -0.45 -2.29 -16.68
N GLU A 570 -1.53 -2.75 -17.33
CA GLU A 570 -2.90 -2.34 -17.01
C GLU A 570 -3.30 -2.69 -15.56
N VAL A 571 -2.85 -3.85 -15.05
CA VAL A 571 -3.07 -4.23 -13.65
C VAL A 571 -2.22 -3.37 -12.69
N LEU A 572 -1.02 -2.90 -13.09
CA LEU A 572 -0.23 -1.92 -12.33
C LEU A 572 -0.83 -0.49 -12.38
N ASP A 573 -1.36 -0.08 -13.54
CA ASP A 573 -2.33 0.99 -13.77
C ASP A 573 -3.42 1.02 -12.68
N THR A 574 -4.05 -0.14 -12.49
CA THR A 574 -5.13 -0.30 -11.51
C THR A 574 -4.57 -0.29 -10.08
N PHE A 575 -3.54 -1.08 -9.78
CA PHE A 575 -3.02 -1.28 -8.42
C PHE A 575 -1.53 -0.86 -8.30
N PRO A 576 -1.25 0.45 -8.27
CA PRO A 576 0.11 0.96 -8.32
C PRO A 576 0.94 0.64 -7.07
N GLY A 577 0.30 0.38 -5.92
CA GLY A 577 0.96 0.00 -4.67
C GLY A 577 1.29 -1.49 -4.56
N GLU A 578 0.96 -2.31 -5.56
CA GLU A 578 1.15 -3.77 -5.49
C GLU A 578 2.51 -4.21 -6.06
N LEU A 579 3.18 -5.11 -5.35
CA LEU A 579 4.45 -5.70 -5.80
C LEU A 579 4.26 -6.84 -6.82
N ALA A 580 3.09 -7.48 -6.84
CA ALA A 580 2.78 -8.60 -7.73
C ALA A 580 2.91 -8.26 -9.23
N PRO A 581 2.24 -7.21 -9.77
CA PRO A 581 2.41 -6.83 -11.17
C PRO A 581 3.83 -6.33 -11.48
N LYS A 582 4.51 -5.67 -10.54
CA LYS A 582 5.92 -5.28 -10.72
C LYS A 582 6.83 -6.52 -10.89
N LEU A 583 6.66 -7.55 -10.05
CA LEU A 583 7.43 -8.78 -10.15
C LEU A 583 7.15 -9.54 -11.46
N ALA A 584 5.89 -9.56 -11.90
CA ALA A 584 5.49 -10.16 -13.18
C ALA A 584 6.09 -9.41 -14.39
N LEU A 585 6.05 -8.07 -14.39
CA LEU A 585 6.69 -7.24 -15.42
C LEU A 585 8.20 -7.45 -15.47
N ALA A 586 8.88 -7.49 -14.32
CA ALA A 586 10.31 -7.76 -14.25
C ALA A 586 10.69 -9.12 -14.87
N ALA A 587 9.93 -10.17 -14.54
CA ALA A 587 10.15 -11.52 -15.07
C ALA A 587 9.80 -11.64 -16.55
N THR A 588 8.80 -10.91 -17.03
CA THR A 588 8.41 -10.86 -18.45
C THR A 588 9.49 -10.15 -19.27
N ALA A 589 9.98 -8.99 -18.81
CA ALA A 589 11.09 -8.27 -19.41
C ALA A 589 12.37 -9.11 -19.47
N GLU A 590 12.66 -9.91 -18.43
CA GLU A 590 13.83 -10.79 -18.41
C GLU A 590 13.72 -11.93 -19.43
N LEU A 591 12.53 -12.49 -19.65
CA LEU A 591 12.29 -13.48 -20.70
C LEU A 591 12.29 -12.88 -22.12
N ALA A 592 11.88 -11.61 -22.25
CA ALA A 592 11.92 -10.87 -23.52
C ALA A 592 13.34 -10.42 -23.90
N GLY A 593 14.24 -10.26 -22.91
CA GLY A 593 15.57 -9.68 -23.10
C GLY A 593 15.54 -8.14 -23.20
N ASP A 594 14.58 -7.51 -22.53
CA ASP A 594 14.39 -6.05 -22.53
C ASP A 594 15.29 -5.34 -21.49
N VAL A 595 15.48 -4.03 -21.64
CA VAL A 595 16.36 -3.21 -20.79
C VAL A 595 15.72 -2.81 -19.46
N ASP A 596 14.39 -2.72 -19.38
CA ASP A 596 13.66 -2.21 -18.21
C ASP A 596 13.59 -3.19 -17.01
N VAL A 597 14.24 -4.36 -17.12
CA VAL A 597 14.31 -5.43 -16.10
C VAL A 597 14.74 -4.92 -14.72
N GLN A 598 15.73 -4.01 -14.66
CA GLN A 598 16.25 -3.47 -13.40
C GLN A 598 15.15 -2.83 -12.55
N LYS A 599 14.32 -1.98 -13.16
CA LYS A 599 13.46 -1.01 -12.48
C LYS A 599 12.49 -1.70 -11.52
N TYR A 600 11.84 -2.77 -11.98
CA TYR A 600 10.84 -3.46 -11.19
C TYR A 600 11.44 -4.46 -10.20
N TYR A 601 12.49 -5.21 -10.57
CA TYR A 601 13.17 -6.07 -9.59
C TYR A 601 13.79 -5.24 -8.45
N GLN A 602 14.39 -4.09 -8.75
CA GLN A 602 14.96 -3.21 -7.73
C GLN A 602 13.88 -2.61 -6.81
N THR A 603 12.76 -2.14 -7.37
CA THR A 603 11.63 -1.64 -6.57
C THR A 603 11.07 -2.72 -5.65
N VAL A 604 10.84 -3.93 -6.17
CA VAL A 604 10.31 -5.06 -5.38
C VAL A 604 11.29 -5.49 -4.29
N TRP A 605 12.58 -5.66 -4.62
CA TRP A 605 13.60 -6.08 -3.68
C TRP A 605 13.82 -5.07 -2.55
N LYS A 606 14.00 -3.78 -2.89
CA LYS A 606 14.16 -2.72 -1.89
C LYS A 606 12.95 -2.61 -0.95
N THR A 607 11.74 -2.85 -1.46
CA THR A 607 10.52 -2.73 -0.66
C THR A 607 10.28 -3.94 0.24
N ASN A 608 10.63 -5.15 -0.22
CA ASN A 608 10.40 -6.39 0.50
C ASN A 608 11.50 -7.44 0.19
N ASP A 609 12.45 -7.55 1.11
CA ASP A 609 13.56 -8.50 1.14
C ASP A 609 13.13 -9.97 1.35
N GLY A 610 11.85 -10.21 1.62
CA GLY A 610 11.23 -11.54 1.54
C GLY A 610 10.99 -12.03 0.12
N VAL A 611 10.98 -11.15 -0.90
CA VAL A 611 10.70 -11.53 -2.30
C VAL A 611 11.98 -11.98 -3.00
N ILE A 612 12.48 -13.16 -2.61
CA ILE A 612 13.79 -13.69 -3.02
C ILE A 612 13.98 -13.73 -4.55
N SER A 613 12.94 -14.03 -5.34
CA SER A 613 13.05 -14.01 -6.82
C SER A 613 13.56 -12.66 -7.35
N ALA A 614 13.23 -11.55 -6.68
CA ALA A 614 13.65 -10.21 -7.08
C ALA A 614 15.14 -9.94 -6.80
N ALA A 615 15.71 -10.45 -5.69
CA ALA A 615 17.15 -10.38 -5.45
C ALA A 615 17.94 -11.09 -6.55
N PHE A 616 17.54 -12.33 -6.89
CA PHE A 616 18.23 -13.13 -7.90
C PHE A 616 18.03 -12.54 -9.30
N GLY A 617 16.83 -12.02 -9.63
CA GLY A 617 16.59 -11.30 -10.89
C GLY A 617 17.44 -10.03 -11.04
N LEU A 618 17.46 -9.18 -10.02
CA LEU A 618 18.30 -7.99 -10.00
C LEU A 618 19.79 -8.33 -10.08
N ALA A 619 20.25 -9.36 -9.35
CA ALA A 619 21.65 -9.78 -9.39
C ALA A 619 22.06 -10.36 -10.76
N ARG A 620 21.17 -11.08 -11.45
CA ARG A 620 21.42 -11.53 -12.84
C ARG A 620 21.58 -10.35 -13.79
N TRP A 621 20.65 -9.38 -13.74
CA TRP A 621 20.73 -8.17 -14.58
C TRP A 621 21.98 -7.31 -14.29
N LEU A 622 22.30 -7.09 -13.01
CA LEU A 622 23.53 -6.38 -12.62
C LEU A 622 24.80 -7.11 -13.11
N SER A 623 24.76 -8.45 -13.15
CA SER A 623 25.87 -9.25 -13.69
C SER A 623 26.00 -9.13 -15.22
N THR A 624 24.89 -8.98 -15.96
CA THR A 624 24.94 -8.77 -17.43
C THR A 624 25.41 -7.37 -17.82
N GLU A 625 25.07 -6.35 -17.03
CA GLU A 625 25.63 -4.98 -17.17
C GLU A 625 27.09 -4.87 -16.68
N GLY A 626 27.65 -5.93 -16.08
CA GLY A 626 29.03 -6.00 -15.63
C GLY A 626 29.28 -5.52 -14.19
N ASP A 627 28.30 -4.91 -13.51
CA ASP A 627 28.38 -4.57 -12.08
C ASP A 627 28.14 -5.80 -11.18
N ARG A 628 29.07 -6.75 -11.29
CA ARG A 628 29.13 -7.97 -10.46
C ARG A 628 29.25 -7.62 -8.97
N ALA A 629 29.85 -6.49 -8.62
CA ALA A 629 29.97 -6.05 -7.23
C ALA A 629 28.60 -5.67 -6.64
N ALA A 630 27.74 -4.97 -7.40
CA ALA A 630 26.35 -4.73 -7.01
C ALA A 630 25.53 -6.03 -6.98
N ALA A 631 25.71 -6.92 -7.96
CA ALA A 631 25.03 -8.23 -7.96
C ALA A 631 25.33 -9.03 -6.69
N VAL A 632 26.60 -9.09 -6.28
CA VAL A 632 27.03 -9.73 -5.03
C VAL A 632 26.46 -9.03 -3.80
N ARG A 633 26.45 -7.69 -3.74
CA ARG A 633 25.81 -6.94 -2.64
C ARG A 633 24.31 -7.28 -2.52
N THR A 634 23.58 -7.32 -3.64
CA THR A 634 22.15 -7.71 -3.68
C THR A 634 21.91 -9.14 -3.17
N LEU A 635 22.76 -10.09 -3.56
CA LEU A 635 22.69 -11.47 -3.04
C LEU A 635 23.12 -11.56 -1.57
N ASP A 636 24.03 -10.68 -1.13
CA ASP A 636 24.48 -10.60 0.25
C ASP A 636 23.42 -9.97 1.19
N GLU A 637 22.42 -9.27 0.66
CA GLU A 637 21.24 -8.76 1.38
C GLU A 637 20.18 -9.86 1.66
N VAL A 638 20.27 -11.04 1.02
CA VAL A 638 19.33 -12.15 1.26
C VAL A 638 19.36 -12.56 2.74
N PRO A 639 18.22 -12.56 3.45
CA PRO A 639 18.18 -12.80 4.90
C PRO A 639 18.74 -14.19 5.30
N PRO A 640 19.53 -14.30 6.38
CA PRO A 640 20.02 -15.58 6.91
C PRO A 640 18.93 -16.58 7.34
N THR A 641 17.71 -16.09 7.58
CA THR A 641 16.52 -16.92 7.87
C THR A 641 15.88 -17.54 6.63
N SER A 642 16.28 -17.11 5.43
CA SER A 642 15.78 -17.65 4.16
C SER A 642 16.41 -19.02 3.87
N ARG A 643 15.59 -20.01 3.48
CA ARG A 643 16.06 -21.30 2.94
C ARG A 643 16.99 -21.17 1.74
N HIS A 644 16.97 -20.01 1.08
CA HIS A 644 17.77 -19.70 -0.11
C HIS A 644 19.07 -18.95 0.21
N PHE A 645 19.38 -18.70 1.48
CA PHE A 645 20.60 -18.01 1.90
C PHE A 645 21.87 -18.74 1.42
N THR A 646 21.96 -20.06 1.62
CA THR A 646 23.08 -20.89 1.12
C THR A 646 23.24 -20.73 -0.38
N THR A 647 22.14 -20.85 -1.14
CA THR A 647 22.14 -20.66 -2.60
C THR A 647 22.62 -19.26 -2.97
N ALA A 648 22.18 -18.21 -2.28
CA ALA A 648 22.61 -16.83 -2.55
C ALA A 648 24.14 -16.65 -2.36
N ARG A 649 24.72 -17.23 -1.30
CA ARG A 649 26.19 -17.17 -1.07
C ARG A 649 26.98 -17.95 -2.13
N LEU A 650 26.47 -19.11 -2.54
CA LEU A 650 27.07 -19.89 -3.64
C LEU A 650 26.96 -19.15 -4.98
N THR A 651 25.79 -18.57 -5.29
CA THR A 651 25.57 -17.73 -6.47
C THR A 651 26.51 -16.54 -6.47
N SER A 652 26.70 -15.83 -5.35
CA SER A 652 27.69 -14.74 -5.24
C SER A 652 29.11 -15.19 -5.59
N ALA A 653 29.54 -16.36 -5.09
CA ALA A 653 30.85 -16.92 -5.42
C ALA A 653 30.99 -17.29 -6.91
N VAL A 654 29.91 -17.78 -7.54
CA VAL A 654 29.89 -18.06 -8.99
C VAL A 654 29.88 -16.76 -9.80
N THR A 655 29.11 -15.74 -9.41
CA THR A 655 29.05 -14.42 -10.07
C THR A 655 30.43 -13.73 -10.11
N LEU A 656 31.24 -13.89 -9.07
CA LEU A 656 32.59 -13.33 -9.01
C LEU A 656 33.57 -13.99 -10.00
N LEU A 657 33.40 -15.26 -10.33
CA LEU A 657 34.42 -16.04 -11.05
C LEU A 657 34.00 -16.50 -12.46
N SER A 658 32.72 -16.83 -12.64
CA SER A 658 32.24 -17.45 -13.87
C SER A 658 32.17 -16.46 -15.04
N GLY A 659 32.49 -16.95 -16.24
CA GLY A 659 32.44 -16.16 -17.47
C GLY A 659 33.45 -15.01 -17.56
N ARG A 660 34.51 -15.00 -16.75
CA ARG A 660 35.61 -14.03 -16.78
C ARG A 660 36.90 -14.68 -17.27
N THR A 661 37.75 -13.89 -17.91
CA THR A 661 39.13 -14.25 -18.27
C THR A 661 40.08 -14.09 -17.06
N LYS A 662 41.24 -14.77 -17.10
CA LYS A 662 42.27 -14.69 -16.03
C LYS A 662 42.67 -13.24 -15.70
N SER A 663 42.77 -12.40 -16.73
CA SER A 663 43.11 -10.97 -16.63
C SER A 663 42.01 -10.07 -16.05
N GLU A 664 40.74 -10.51 -16.08
CA GLU A 664 39.64 -9.73 -15.49
C GLU A 664 39.45 -10.01 -14.00
N ILE A 665 39.85 -11.19 -13.51
CA ILE A 665 39.66 -11.62 -12.12
C ILE A 665 40.76 -11.02 -11.24
N SER A 666 40.38 -10.37 -10.14
CA SER A 666 41.32 -9.89 -9.12
C SER A 666 41.56 -10.92 -8.02
N GLU A 667 42.66 -10.78 -7.28
CA GLU A 667 42.90 -11.58 -6.07
C GLU A 667 41.79 -11.37 -5.01
N GLU A 668 41.22 -10.16 -4.97
CA GLU A 668 40.10 -9.83 -4.08
C GLU A 668 38.83 -10.60 -4.46
N ASP A 669 38.48 -10.68 -5.75
CA ASP A 669 37.34 -11.50 -6.24
C ASP A 669 37.47 -12.97 -5.81
N ILE A 670 38.67 -13.54 -5.94
CA ILE A 670 38.97 -14.94 -5.57
C ILE A 670 38.81 -15.14 -4.06
N ARG A 671 39.34 -14.22 -3.25
CA ARG A 671 39.17 -14.24 -1.79
C ARG A 671 37.73 -14.05 -1.37
N ASP A 672 36.96 -13.22 -2.07
CA ASP A 672 35.56 -12.96 -1.78
C ASP A 672 34.66 -14.15 -2.10
N ALA A 673 34.94 -14.86 -3.20
CA ALA A 673 34.33 -16.14 -3.51
C ALA A 673 34.72 -17.21 -2.47
N ALA A 674 36.01 -17.29 -2.10
CA ALA A 674 36.50 -18.21 -1.08
C ALA A 674 35.84 -18.01 0.28
N ARG A 675 35.81 -16.77 0.80
CA ARG A 675 35.20 -16.44 2.11
C ARG A 675 33.73 -16.86 2.19
N ARG A 676 32.95 -16.63 1.12
CA ARG A 676 31.52 -16.99 1.05
C ARG A 676 31.30 -18.50 1.05
N VAL A 677 32.21 -19.27 0.46
CA VAL A 677 32.14 -20.73 0.40
C VAL A 677 32.71 -21.40 1.66
N GLU A 678 33.69 -20.78 2.31
CA GLU A 678 34.31 -21.26 3.56
C GLU A 678 33.37 -21.15 4.76
N ALA A 679 32.49 -20.16 4.76
CA ALA A 679 31.44 -19.99 5.78
C ALA A 679 30.34 -21.07 5.74
N LEU A 680 30.30 -21.91 4.69
CA LEU A 680 29.27 -22.93 4.49
C LEU A 680 29.80 -24.34 4.86
N PRO A 681 29.02 -25.17 5.57
CA PRO A 681 29.48 -26.51 5.92
C PRO A 681 29.51 -27.41 4.67
N PRO A 682 30.48 -28.36 4.58
CA PRO A 682 30.69 -29.19 3.39
C PRO A 682 29.57 -30.20 3.11
N THR A 683 28.57 -30.28 4.00
CA THR A 683 27.35 -31.08 3.86
C THR A 683 26.27 -30.40 3.02
N GLU A 684 26.34 -29.08 2.82
CA GLU A 684 25.37 -28.36 2.00
C GLU A 684 25.51 -28.74 0.51
N PRO A 685 24.38 -28.90 -0.21
CA PRO A 685 24.40 -29.12 -1.66
C PRO A 685 25.25 -28.07 -2.37
N ARG A 686 25.93 -28.50 -3.43
CA ARG A 686 26.81 -27.68 -4.27
C ARG A 686 28.04 -27.03 -3.59
N VAL A 687 28.28 -27.16 -2.27
CA VAL A 687 29.51 -26.60 -1.68
C VAL A 687 30.78 -27.25 -2.27
N LEU A 688 30.80 -28.56 -2.51
CA LEU A 688 31.99 -29.26 -3.03
C LEU A 688 32.39 -28.83 -4.45
N GLN A 689 31.42 -28.63 -5.34
CA GLN A 689 31.65 -28.16 -6.71
C GLN A 689 32.06 -26.68 -6.76
N ILE A 690 31.45 -25.81 -5.94
CA ILE A 690 31.90 -24.40 -5.88
C ILE A 690 33.29 -24.29 -5.24
N ARG A 691 33.64 -25.13 -4.24
CA ARG A 691 35.03 -25.22 -3.74
C ARG A 691 36.02 -25.63 -4.84
N ALA A 692 35.65 -26.58 -5.70
CA ALA A 692 36.47 -26.97 -6.84
C ALA A 692 36.62 -25.84 -7.86
N LEU A 693 35.55 -25.09 -8.14
CA LEU A 693 35.56 -23.92 -9.01
C LEU A 693 36.49 -22.81 -8.47
N VAL A 694 36.33 -22.42 -7.21
CA VAL A 694 37.16 -21.37 -6.57
C VAL A 694 38.65 -21.75 -6.58
N LEU A 695 38.99 -22.99 -6.19
CA LEU A 695 40.38 -23.46 -6.21
C LEU A 695 40.94 -23.57 -7.63
N GLY A 696 40.12 -23.96 -8.61
CA GLY A 696 40.48 -23.98 -10.02
C GLY A 696 40.79 -22.57 -10.55
N CYS A 697 39.89 -21.61 -10.36
CA CYS A 697 40.10 -20.22 -10.76
C CYS A 697 41.31 -19.59 -10.06
N ALA A 698 41.53 -19.88 -8.76
CA ALA A 698 42.71 -19.41 -8.03
C ALA A 698 44.01 -19.99 -8.61
N MET A 699 43.99 -21.26 -9.04
CA MET A 699 45.14 -21.93 -9.65
C MET A 699 45.42 -21.35 -11.04
N ASP A 700 44.37 -21.16 -11.83
CA ASP A 700 44.46 -20.53 -13.14
C ASP A 700 44.98 -19.09 -13.06
N TRP A 701 44.61 -18.34 -12.02
CA TRP A 701 45.04 -16.94 -11.83
C TRP A 701 46.54 -16.80 -11.48
N LEU A 702 47.13 -17.79 -10.78
CA LEU A 702 48.56 -17.80 -10.45
C LEU A 702 49.49 -18.00 -11.67
N ASP A 703 48.99 -18.43 -12.83
CA ASP A 703 49.82 -18.52 -14.04
C ASP A 703 50.37 -17.15 -14.47
N ASP A 704 49.59 -16.08 -14.22
CA ASP A 704 49.87 -14.71 -14.68
C ASP A 704 50.11 -13.72 -13.52
N ASN A 705 49.94 -14.12 -12.25
CA ASN A 705 49.93 -13.22 -11.08
C ASN A 705 50.61 -13.80 -9.83
N GLU A 706 51.11 -12.93 -8.95
CA GLU A 706 51.63 -13.30 -7.63
C GLU A 706 50.59 -13.08 -6.52
N ALA A 707 50.41 -14.06 -5.63
CA ALA A 707 49.50 -13.96 -4.48
C ALA A 707 50.09 -13.14 -3.32
N SER A 708 49.24 -12.35 -2.65
CA SER A 708 49.62 -11.52 -1.50
C SER A 708 49.22 -12.08 -0.13
N THR A 709 48.65 -13.29 -0.06
CA THR A 709 48.32 -14.00 1.20
C THR A 709 48.68 -15.48 1.17
N ASN A 710 48.68 -16.11 2.35
CA ASN A 710 49.20 -17.46 2.52
C ASN A 710 48.25 -18.61 2.14
N HIS A 711 46.93 -18.42 2.04
CA HIS A 711 46.00 -19.54 1.79
C HIS A 711 44.65 -19.14 1.14
N ILE A 712 44.01 -20.12 0.48
CA ILE A 712 42.64 -20.08 -0.06
C ILE A 712 41.92 -21.38 0.35
N LEU A 713 40.74 -21.27 0.97
CA LEU A 713 39.90 -22.41 1.37
C LEU A 713 40.62 -23.49 2.22
N GLY A 714 41.60 -23.07 3.03
CA GLY A 714 42.46 -23.92 3.86
C GLY A 714 43.73 -24.46 3.19
N PHE A 715 43.97 -24.19 1.90
CA PHE A 715 45.15 -24.64 1.15
C PHE A 715 46.15 -23.50 0.92
N PRO A 716 47.48 -23.72 1.00
CA PRO A 716 48.46 -22.68 0.75
C PRO A 716 48.25 -22.02 -0.63
N PHE A 717 48.31 -20.69 -0.71
CA PHE A 717 48.06 -19.95 -1.95
C PHE A 717 49.33 -19.93 -2.82
N THR A 718 49.72 -21.12 -3.23
CA THR A 718 50.88 -21.43 -4.09
C THR A 718 50.43 -22.46 -5.11
N GLU A 719 51.14 -22.58 -6.23
CA GLU A 719 50.82 -23.57 -7.27
C GLU A 719 50.68 -24.99 -6.67
N HIS A 720 51.61 -25.39 -5.80
CA HIS A 720 51.57 -26.68 -5.12
C HIS A 720 50.35 -26.84 -4.19
N GLY A 721 50.07 -25.83 -3.36
CA GLY A 721 48.97 -25.87 -2.40
C GLY A 721 47.59 -25.90 -3.06
N LEU A 722 47.40 -25.08 -4.10
CA LEU A 722 46.16 -25.07 -4.88
C LEU A 722 45.96 -26.37 -5.67
N ARG A 723 47.02 -26.91 -6.31
CA ARG A 723 46.95 -28.21 -7.00
C ARG A 723 46.53 -29.34 -6.06
N LEU A 724 47.04 -29.35 -4.82
CA LEU A 724 46.61 -30.27 -3.78
C LEU A 724 45.13 -30.06 -3.40
N GLY A 725 44.69 -28.80 -3.31
CA GLY A 725 43.29 -28.45 -3.06
C GLY A 725 42.34 -28.90 -4.16
N VAL A 726 42.67 -28.64 -5.43
CA VAL A 726 41.89 -29.08 -6.60
C VAL A 726 41.86 -30.61 -6.69
N GLU A 727 42.99 -31.30 -6.46
CA GLU A 727 43.03 -32.77 -6.37
C GLU A 727 42.07 -33.28 -5.28
N ALA A 728 42.12 -32.69 -4.08
CA ALA A 728 41.25 -33.08 -2.97
C ALA A 728 39.76 -32.84 -3.29
N ALA A 729 39.41 -31.71 -3.88
CA ALA A 729 38.04 -31.37 -4.27
C ALA A 729 37.50 -32.34 -5.33
N LEU A 730 38.26 -32.60 -6.40
CA LEU A 730 37.90 -33.55 -7.45
C LEU A 730 37.77 -35.00 -6.91
N ARG A 731 38.66 -35.42 -6.00
CA ARG A 731 38.54 -36.73 -5.34
C ARG A 731 37.33 -36.82 -4.43
N ASN A 732 36.92 -35.73 -3.77
CA ASN A 732 35.69 -35.70 -2.97
C ASN A 732 34.46 -35.82 -3.86
N LEU A 733 34.38 -35.04 -4.96
CA LEU A 733 33.33 -35.14 -5.98
C LEU A 733 33.25 -36.55 -6.57
N ALA A 734 34.39 -37.18 -6.88
CA ALA A 734 34.42 -38.54 -7.42
C ALA A 734 33.82 -39.61 -6.49
N ARG A 735 33.79 -39.39 -5.16
CA ARG A 735 33.13 -40.33 -4.22
C ARG A 735 31.60 -40.21 -4.23
N VAL A 736 31.06 -39.07 -4.62
CA VAL A 736 29.61 -38.78 -4.64
C VAL A 736 29.01 -38.73 -6.05
N ALA A 737 29.85 -38.85 -7.09
CA ALA A 737 29.42 -38.85 -8.49
C ALA A 737 28.40 -39.98 -8.78
N PRO A 738 27.24 -39.68 -9.39
CA PRO A 738 26.13 -40.62 -9.56
C PRO A 738 26.42 -41.71 -10.61
N THR A 739 27.41 -41.51 -11.49
CA THR A 739 27.79 -42.49 -12.52
C THR A 739 29.25 -42.90 -12.40
N GLN A 740 29.53 -44.19 -12.65
CA GLN A 740 30.91 -44.68 -12.67
C GLN A 740 31.75 -43.99 -13.75
N ARG A 741 31.14 -43.63 -14.89
CA ARG A 741 31.80 -42.93 -16.00
C ARG A 741 32.32 -41.56 -15.55
N HIS A 742 31.49 -40.75 -14.90
CA HIS A 742 31.91 -39.44 -14.41
C HIS A 742 32.91 -39.54 -13.25
N ARG A 743 32.73 -40.52 -12.35
CA ARG A 743 33.73 -40.84 -11.32
C ARG A 743 35.12 -41.09 -11.91
N TYR A 744 35.24 -41.86 -12.99
CA TYR A 744 36.53 -42.07 -13.65
C TYR A 744 37.08 -40.77 -14.25
N ALA A 745 36.26 -39.97 -14.91
CA ALA A 745 36.68 -38.67 -15.46
C ALA A 745 37.22 -37.72 -14.37
N LEU A 746 36.54 -37.61 -13.23
CA LEU A 746 36.99 -36.82 -12.08
C LEU A 746 38.29 -37.36 -11.45
N VAL A 747 38.46 -38.69 -11.38
CA VAL A 747 39.71 -39.31 -10.93
C VAL A 747 40.86 -39.02 -11.89
N ASP A 748 40.64 -39.06 -13.20
CA ASP A 748 41.65 -38.73 -14.20
C ASP A 748 42.03 -37.24 -14.16
N MET A 749 41.07 -36.33 -13.97
CA MET A 749 41.34 -34.91 -13.73
C MET A 749 42.16 -34.71 -12.44
N ALA A 750 41.78 -35.38 -11.34
CA ALA A 750 42.50 -35.32 -10.07
C ALA A 750 43.95 -35.85 -10.20
N ASN A 751 44.17 -36.87 -11.04
CA ASN A 751 45.51 -37.40 -11.33
C ASN A 751 46.36 -36.45 -12.19
N ARG A 752 45.74 -35.65 -13.07
CA ARG A 752 46.44 -34.65 -13.92
C ARG A 752 46.82 -33.39 -13.15
N VAL A 753 45.96 -32.92 -12.25
CA VAL A 753 46.22 -31.69 -11.48
C VAL A 753 47.18 -31.92 -10.31
N ARG A 754 47.24 -33.14 -9.76
CA ARG A 754 48.15 -33.57 -8.68
C ARG A 754 49.52 -32.91 -8.79
N PRO A 755 50.02 -32.25 -7.72
CA PRO A 755 51.37 -31.68 -7.73
C PRO A 755 52.41 -32.80 -7.81
N THR A 756 53.50 -32.54 -8.54
CA THR A 756 54.66 -33.45 -8.58
C THR A 756 55.28 -33.57 -7.19
N SER A 757 55.43 -34.80 -6.71
CA SER A 757 56.10 -35.07 -5.44
C SER A 757 57.61 -34.88 -5.59
N THR A 758 58.19 -33.91 -4.88
CA THR A 758 59.64 -33.78 -4.73
C THR A 758 60.14 -34.80 -3.70
N PHE A 759 60.33 -36.03 -4.15
CA PHE A 759 61.03 -37.11 -3.44
C PHE A 759 62.11 -37.71 -4.36
#